data_AF-A0A0Q4XJQ6-F1
#
_entry.id   AF-A0A0Q4XJQ6-F1
#
_cell.length_a   1.000
_cell.length_b   1.000
_cell.length_c   1.000
_cell.angle_alpha   90.00
_cell.angle_beta   90.00
_cell.angle_gamma   90.00
#
_symmetry.space_group_name_H-M   'P 1'
#
loop_
_entity.id
_entity.type
_entity.pdbx_description
1 polymer ?
#
loop_
_entity_poly.entity_id
_entity_poly.type
_entity_poly.pdbx_seq_one_letter_code
_entity_poly.pdbx_strand_id
1 'polypeptide(L)'
;MSLLTPERLYHLLPSLHRLRDAEQGAPLRALLAVIESELEAVEADTARLYDNWFIETCDEWTVPYIGDLLGVRPIRPVPSAGVSMRGFTANALAYRAGKGTARVLERLARDVTGWPAVAVEFFQRLGTTQHMNHVRARPTATASVRDAALAELAQASAGAFDPFAHTLEVRRAATRGGRFNIPHVGIYLWRLRAQPLGSGNPADLAADFISARPQPGYWAMHPAGVDAPVFNRPRTLTAPTQAAREEHVPAPLRRLALHAELERARLGIAEPAPRFMTEADPVLRCFVQLTGETVPVEVPREDICICDIPDTVELALPTPRVLALDLARGRIGFPAALQVERVWLHAAHGSVADIGGGPYDRGDALRAASRGIASGTAVDEDIGGFFDPGVWQVGVTHLLPTDGVTLFPTLRAAASAWNAEPAGRTGVIVVMDSLSDIDTATPLRIEVAEASSLLVVAGQWPLLPIPGAPPGSVERVPGRVEARQVRAHWAGSLEVVGTADDDAPNAGALFLHGLLLEGALDVLDGNLGQLELAHCTLLPAASGTGALTVQAGGNTRLALRVLQSICAPIAVNGPVRGVAVADSLVGQAQEAATLPALDAPDAALDLLRSSFFGEVHALSLNASDCIFDAPVLAERRQIGCVRFCYVPPASQVPRRYRCQPQLETETRIAALRAQALAAGSVATAAEEDTVRAEVEAVVRPMFVSRVYGDPALGQLEQRCAVQIRTGAASGAEMGVYAHLQQPQREANLRDALDEYLRLGLEAGVFLVN
;
A
#
# COMPACT_ATOMS: atom_id res chain seq x y z
N MET A 1 -34.53 -25.23 -13.21
CA MET A 1 -35.63 -25.51 -12.26
C MET A 1 -35.08 -25.30 -10.87
N SER A 2 -35.84 -24.60 -10.02
CA SER A 2 -35.44 -23.95 -8.76
C SER A 2 -34.44 -24.70 -7.88
N LEU A 3 -33.28 -24.09 -7.62
CA LEU A 3 -32.29 -24.45 -6.58
C LEU A 3 -32.70 -23.92 -5.18
N LEU A 4 -33.96 -23.52 -4.99
CA LEU A 4 -34.41 -22.72 -3.83
C LEU A 4 -35.64 -23.29 -3.12
N THR A 5 -35.92 -24.59 -3.25
CA THR A 5 -36.96 -25.24 -2.42
C THR A 5 -36.28 -26.07 -1.34
N PRO A 6 -36.32 -25.63 -0.06
CA PRO A 6 -35.90 -26.48 1.04
C PRO A 6 -36.71 -27.78 1.02
N GLU A 7 -36.06 -28.92 1.28
CA GLU A 7 -36.71 -30.24 1.39
C GLU A 7 -37.37 -30.73 0.08
N ARG A 8 -36.70 -30.49 -1.05
CA ARG A 8 -37.10 -30.90 -2.39
C ARG A 8 -37.46 -32.39 -2.43
N LEU A 9 -36.66 -33.27 -1.83
CA LEU A 9 -36.93 -34.72 -1.86
C LEU A 9 -38.17 -35.09 -1.05
N TYR A 10 -38.36 -34.47 0.12
CA TYR A 10 -39.56 -34.67 0.93
C TYR A 10 -40.81 -34.17 0.21
N HIS A 11 -40.72 -33.03 -0.48
CA HIS A 11 -41.82 -32.45 -1.25
C HIS A 11 -42.23 -33.26 -2.48
N LEU A 12 -41.35 -34.11 -3.01
CA LEU A 12 -41.67 -35.05 -4.08
C LEU A 12 -42.53 -36.24 -3.60
N LEU A 13 -42.63 -36.49 -2.30
CA LEU A 13 -43.48 -37.55 -1.76
C LEU A 13 -44.98 -37.20 -1.87
N PRO A 14 -45.84 -38.19 -2.21
CA PRO A 14 -47.29 -38.02 -2.14
C PRO A 14 -47.73 -37.52 -0.76
N SER A 15 -48.73 -36.63 -0.73
CA SER A 15 -49.22 -35.99 0.50
C SER A 15 -49.61 -36.98 1.60
N LEU A 16 -50.15 -38.16 1.24
CA LEU A 16 -50.49 -39.22 2.19
C LEU A 16 -49.30 -39.69 3.04
N HIS A 17 -48.10 -39.80 2.45
CA HIS A 17 -46.91 -40.24 3.17
C HIS A 17 -46.37 -39.13 4.09
N ARG A 18 -46.43 -37.87 3.64
CA ARG A 18 -46.02 -36.71 4.47
C ARG A 18 -46.92 -36.51 5.69
N LEU A 19 -48.22 -36.75 5.54
CA LEU A 19 -49.17 -36.70 6.66
C LEU A 19 -48.88 -37.80 7.71
N ARG A 20 -48.68 -39.04 7.25
CA ARG A 20 -48.34 -40.16 8.15
C ARG A 20 -46.99 -40.02 8.83
N ASP A 21 -46.01 -39.44 8.14
CA ASP A 21 -44.69 -39.17 8.71
C ASP A 21 -44.77 -38.11 9.82
N ALA A 22 -45.56 -37.04 9.60
CA ALA A 22 -45.81 -36.04 10.63
C ALA A 22 -46.50 -36.63 11.88
N GLU A 23 -47.42 -37.58 11.70
CA GLU A 23 -48.05 -38.33 12.82
C GLU A 23 -47.06 -39.20 13.61
N GLN A 24 -45.93 -39.59 13.02
CA GLN A 24 -44.91 -40.46 13.61
C GLN A 24 -43.65 -39.71 14.09
N GLY A 25 -43.69 -38.37 14.13
CA GLY A 25 -42.55 -37.55 14.57
C GLY A 25 -41.51 -37.25 13.47
N ALA A 26 -41.92 -37.34 12.20
CA ALA A 26 -41.13 -37.00 11.01
C ALA A 26 -39.79 -37.74 10.77
N PRO A 27 -39.66 -39.06 11.05
CA PRO A 27 -38.42 -39.80 10.79
C PRO A 27 -38.07 -39.88 9.30
N LEU A 28 -39.05 -39.95 8.39
CA LEU A 28 -38.80 -40.00 6.95
C LEU A 28 -38.31 -38.65 6.42
N ARG A 29 -38.84 -37.54 6.92
CA ARG A 29 -38.32 -36.19 6.65
C ARG A 29 -36.86 -36.06 7.06
N ALA A 30 -36.49 -36.53 8.26
CA ALA A 30 -35.12 -36.49 8.74
C ALA A 30 -34.16 -37.33 7.87
N LEU A 31 -34.57 -38.54 7.49
CA LEU A 31 -33.80 -39.39 6.58
C LEU A 31 -33.64 -38.74 5.20
N LEU A 32 -34.72 -38.21 4.63
CA LEU A 32 -34.68 -37.57 3.32
C LEU A 32 -33.86 -36.28 3.33
N ALA A 33 -33.84 -35.54 4.44
CA ALA A 33 -32.97 -34.37 4.58
C ALA A 33 -31.48 -34.74 4.51
N VAL A 34 -31.07 -35.86 5.14
CA VAL A 34 -29.68 -36.37 5.04
C VAL A 34 -29.36 -36.86 3.62
N ILE A 35 -30.31 -37.52 2.94
CA ILE A 35 -30.11 -37.94 1.55
C ILE A 35 -30.04 -36.72 0.62
N GLU A 36 -30.84 -35.69 0.89
CA GLU A 36 -30.86 -34.46 0.13
C GLU A 36 -29.55 -33.69 0.28
N SER A 37 -28.94 -33.62 1.47
CA SER A 37 -27.63 -32.96 1.64
C SER A 37 -26.53 -33.65 0.83
N GLU A 38 -26.53 -34.98 0.76
CA GLU A 38 -25.58 -35.72 -0.10
C GLU A 38 -25.87 -35.51 -1.59
N LEU A 39 -27.14 -35.45 -1.99
CA LEU A 39 -27.52 -35.15 -3.36
C LEU A 39 -27.09 -33.73 -3.76
N GLU A 40 -27.32 -32.73 -2.91
CA GLU A 40 -26.89 -31.35 -3.11
C GLU A 40 -25.37 -31.27 -3.21
N ALA A 41 -24.62 -32.02 -2.39
CA ALA A 41 -23.17 -32.09 -2.48
C ALA A 41 -22.70 -32.64 -3.84
N VAL A 42 -23.36 -33.68 -4.37
CA VAL A 42 -23.05 -34.26 -5.70
C VAL A 42 -23.48 -33.33 -6.84
N GLU A 43 -24.63 -32.68 -6.74
CA GLU A 43 -25.09 -31.68 -7.72
C GLU A 43 -24.11 -30.50 -7.77
N ALA A 44 -23.66 -30.01 -6.60
CA ALA A 44 -22.66 -28.95 -6.49
C ALA A 44 -21.30 -29.39 -7.06
N ASP A 45 -20.85 -30.63 -6.77
CA ASP A 45 -19.61 -31.16 -7.34
C ASP A 45 -19.67 -31.29 -8.87
N THR A 46 -20.81 -31.73 -9.40
CA THR A 46 -21.04 -31.82 -10.84
C THR A 46 -21.04 -30.43 -11.50
N ALA A 47 -21.65 -29.43 -10.86
CA ALA A 47 -21.60 -28.05 -11.31
C ALA A 47 -20.17 -27.52 -11.31
N ARG A 48 -19.41 -27.72 -10.22
CA ARG A 48 -17.98 -27.37 -10.15
C ARG A 48 -17.17 -28.05 -11.25
N LEU A 49 -17.45 -29.31 -11.57
CA LEU A 49 -16.75 -30.02 -12.65
C LEU A 49 -17.03 -29.42 -14.03
N TYR A 50 -18.24 -28.93 -14.27
CA TYR A 50 -18.57 -28.20 -15.49
C TYR A 50 -17.91 -26.82 -15.52
N ASP A 51 -17.92 -26.09 -14.40
CA ASP A 51 -17.23 -24.81 -14.25
C ASP A 51 -15.72 -24.94 -14.48
N ASN A 52 -15.14 -26.10 -14.12
CA ASN A 52 -13.74 -26.45 -14.33
C ASN A 52 -13.32 -26.54 -15.81
N TRP A 53 -14.25 -26.53 -16.77
CA TRP A 53 -13.93 -26.50 -18.19
C TRP A 53 -13.63 -25.10 -18.74
N PHE A 54 -14.03 -24.04 -18.03
CA PHE A 54 -13.87 -22.65 -18.49
C PHE A 54 -12.88 -21.90 -17.62
N ILE A 55 -11.96 -21.15 -18.23
CA ILE A 55 -10.86 -20.48 -17.51
C ILE A 55 -11.37 -19.37 -16.57
N GLU A 56 -12.55 -18.83 -16.84
CA GLU A 56 -13.19 -17.78 -16.04
C GLU A 56 -13.82 -18.31 -14.74
N THR A 57 -14.25 -19.58 -14.74
CA THR A 57 -15.03 -20.17 -13.63
C THR A 57 -14.34 -21.35 -12.96
N CYS A 58 -13.30 -21.92 -13.58
CA CYS A 58 -12.63 -23.10 -13.03
C CYS A 58 -11.97 -22.83 -11.68
N ASP A 59 -11.75 -23.87 -10.89
CA ASP A 59 -10.94 -23.79 -9.69
C ASP A 59 -9.46 -23.50 -10.05
N GLU A 60 -8.73 -22.84 -9.15
CA GLU A 60 -7.32 -22.47 -9.38
C GLU A 60 -6.43 -23.68 -9.67
N TRP A 61 -6.74 -24.86 -9.10
CA TRP A 61 -5.96 -26.07 -9.33
C TRP A 61 -6.09 -26.62 -10.77
N THR A 62 -7.16 -26.26 -11.49
CA THR A 62 -7.44 -26.70 -12.86
C THR A 62 -6.71 -25.84 -13.90
N VAL A 63 -6.39 -24.59 -13.56
CA VAL A 63 -5.74 -23.61 -14.45
C VAL A 63 -4.46 -24.14 -15.12
N PRO A 64 -3.52 -24.84 -14.43
CA PRO A 64 -2.34 -25.40 -15.07
C PRO A 64 -2.65 -26.39 -16.19
N TYR A 65 -3.69 -27.23 -16.03
CA TYR A 65 -4.07 -28.22 -17.04
C TYR A 65 -4.64 -27.56 -18.30
N ILE A 66 -5.43 -26.50 -18.15
CA ILE A 66 -5.89 -25.69 -19.29
C ILE A 66 -4.67 -25.00 -19.96
N GLY A 67 -3.73 -24.51 -19.15
CA GLY A 67 -2.47 -23.95 -19.64
C GLY A 67 -1.66 -24.94 -20.48
N ASP A 68 -1.53 -26.19 -20.02
CA ASP A 68 -0.80 -27.24 -20.73
C ASP A 68 -1.43 -27.58 -22.08
N LEU A 69 -2.76 -27.60 -22.18
CA LEU A 69 -3.47 -27.78 -23.46
C LEU A 69 -3.12 -26.67 -24.47
N LEU A 70 -2.92 -25.45 -23.97
CA LEU A 70 -2.49 -24.31 -24.77
C LEU A 70 -0.96 -24.24 -24.91
N GLY A 71 -0.18 -25.10 -24.25
CA GLY A 71 1.29 -25.01 -24.21
C GLY A 71 1.78 -23.71 -23.58
N VAL A 72 1.11 -23.24 -22.53
CA VAL A 72 1.44 -22.02 -21.79
C VAL A 72 2.46 -22.36 -20.71
N ARG A 73 3.60 -21.65 -20.69
CA ARG A 73 4.59 -21.81 -19.63
C ARG A 73 4.05 -21.23 -18.32
N PRO A 74 4.14 -21.94 -17.19
CA PRO A 74 3.70 -21.42 -15.90
C PRO A 74 4.52 -20.18 -15.51
N ILE A 75 3.82 -19.14 -15.06
CA ILE A 75 4.43 -17.94 -14.49
C ILE A 75 4.49 -18.06 -12.97
N ARG A 76 5.40 -17.31 -12.33
CA ARG A 76 5.49 -17.25 -10.87
C ARG A 76 4.32 -16.41 -10.36
N PRO A 77 3.38 -16.95 -9.56
CA PRO A 77 2.25 -16.17 -9.06
C PRO A 77 2.73 -15.09 -8.09
N VAL A 78 2.14 -13.90 -8.17
CA VAL A 78 2.40 -12.77 -7.25
C VAL A 78 1.05 -12.21 -6.78
N PRO A 79 0.42 -12.82 -5.77
CA PRO A 79 -0.93 -12.46 -5.33
C PRO A 79 -1.06 -10.99 -4.90
N SER A 80 -0.04 -10.43 -4.25
CA SER A 80 0.01 -9.01 -3.81
C SER A 80 -0.07 -8.00 -4.96
N ALA A 81 0.21 -8.43 -6.19
CA ALA A 81 0.11 -7.63 -7.40
C ALA A 81 -1.04 -8.10 -8.32
N GLY A 82 -1.90 -9.02 -7.86
CA GLY A 82 -2.97 -9.60 -8.67
C GLY A 82 -2.47 -10.46 -9.84
N VAL A 83 -1.19 -10.84 -9.86
CA VAL A 83 -0.60 -11.65 -10.93
C VAL A 83 -0.93 -13.12 -10.66
N SER A 84 -1.84 -13.65 -11.46
CA SER A 84 -2.27 -15.04 -11.40
C SER A 84 -1.99 -15.78 -12.71
N MET A 85 -1.84 -17.10 -12.59
CA MET A 85 -1.72 -17.97 -13.76
C MET A 85 -2.99 -17.95 -14.61
N ARG A 86 -4.16 -17.76 -13.98
CA ARG A 86 -5.47 -17.69 -14.66
C ARG A 86 -5.52 -16.56 -15.67
N GLY A 87 -5.19 -15.34 -15.26
CA GLY A 87 -5.21 -14.17 -16.13
C GLY A 87 -4.26 -14.30 -17.32
N PHE A 88 -3.08 -14.89 -17.09
CA PHE A 88 -2.11 -15.16 -18.14
C PHE A 88 -2.59 -16.24 -19.13
N THR A 89 -3.12 -17.35 -18.61
CA THR A 89 -3.64 -18.47 -19.41
C THR A 89 -4.83 -18.05 -20.27
N ALA A 90 -5.77 -17.29 -19.69
CA ALA A 90 -6.94 -16.77 -20.39
C ALA A 90 -6.57 -15.92 -21.62
N ASN A 91 -5.45 -15.19 -21.55
CA ASN A 91 -5.02 -14.27 -22.61
C ASN A 91 -4.00 -14.85 -23.58
N ALA A 92 -3.57 -16.11 -23.39
CA ALA A 92 -2.48 -16.73 -24.16
C ALA A 92 -2.68 -16.66 -25.68
N LEU A 93 -3.88 -16.98 -26.17
CA LEU A 93 -4.19 -16.92 -27.61
C LEU A 93 -4.09 -15.49 -28.15
N ALA A 94 -4.54 -14.49 -27.39
CA ALA A 94 -4.45 -13.09 -27.78
C ALA A 94 -2.99 -12.61 -27.88
N TYR A 95 -2.13 -13.03 -26.94
CA TYR A 95 -0.70 -12.70 -27.00
C TYR A 95 -0.02 -13.31 -28.22
N ARG A 96 -0.36 -14.55 -28.58
CA ARG A 96 0.20 -15.22 -29.77
C ARG A 96 -0.28 -14.58 -31.07
N ALA A 97 -1.56 -14.24 -31.16
CA ALA A 97 -2.13 -13.60 -32.34
C ALA A 97 -1.50 -12.23 -32.64
N GLY A 98 -1.14 -11.46 -31.60
CA GLY A 98 -0.50 -10.15 -31.76
C GLY A 98 0.99 -10.12 -31.39
N LYS A 99 1.68 -11.27 -31.46
CA LYS A 99 3.09 -11.42 -31.05
C LYS A 99 3.99 -10.35 -31.67
N GLY A 100 4.83 -9.73 -30.84
CA GLY A 100 5.79 -8.70 -31.25
C GLY A 100 5.21 -7.32 -31.53
N THR A 101 3.90 -7.11 -31.36
CA THR A 101 3.31 -5.75 -31.42
C THR A 101 3.47 -5.02 -30.10
N ALA A 102 3.74 -3.71 -30.13
CA ALA A 102 3.90 -2.91 -28.91
C ALA A 102 2.74 -3.07 -27.93
N ARG A 103 1.51 -3.06 -28.44
CA ARG A 103 0.30 -3.21 -27.61
C ARG A 103 0.19 -4.55 -26.90
N VAL A 104 0.56 -5.65 -27.56
CA VAL A 104 0.60 -6.95 -26.89
C VAL A 104 1.71 -6.97 -25.85
N LEU A 105 2.88 -6.42 -26.15
CA LEU A 105 3.97 -6.33 -25.17
C LEU A 105 3.60 -5.48 -23.96
N GLU A 106 2.86 -4.39 -24.15
CA GLU A 106 2.33 -3.54 -23.08
C GLU A 106 1.36 -4.31 -22.19
N ARG A 107 0.36 -4.98 -22.79
CA ARG A 107 -0.60 -5.79 -22.05
C ARG A 107 0.07 -6.97 -21.34
N LEU A 108 0.93 -7.69 -22.05
CA LEU A 108 1.72 -8.80 -21.52
C LEU A 108 2.52 -8.35 -20.29
N ALA A 109 3.22 -7.22 -20.39
CA ALA A 109 3.98 -6.67 -19.29
C ALA A 109 3.08 -6.36 -18.09
N ARG A 110 1.89 -5.77 -18.31
CA ARG A 110 0.92 -5.52 -17.25
C ARG A 110 0.39 -6.81 -16.62
N ASP A 111 0.11 -7.84 -17.42
CA ASP A 111 -0.52 -9.07 -16.92
C ASP A 111 0.49 -9.95 -16.15
N VAL A 112 1.77 -10.01 -16.58
CA VAL A 112 2.79 -10.84 -15.92
C VAL A 112 3.51 -10.15 -14.77
N THR A 113 3.46 -8.81 -14.73
CA THR A 113 4.05 -8.03 -13.63
C THR A 113 3.00 -7.43 -12.72
N GLY A 114 1.79 -7.11 -13.15
CA GLY A 114 0.83 -6.30 -12.39
C GLY A 114 1.19 -4.81 -12.32
N TRP A 115 2.22 -4.35 -13.03
CA TRP A 115 2.56 -2.92 -13.12
C TRP A 115 1.89 -2.25 -14.31
N PRO A 116 1.48 -0.97 -14.19
CA PRO A 116 1.22 -0.15 -15.37
C PRO A 116 2.45 -0.16 -16.27
N ALA A 117 2.21 -0.41 -17.55
CA ALA A 117 3.25 -0.57 -18.54
C ALA A 117 2.95 0.25 -19.79
N VAL A 118 4.00 0.71 -20.48
CA VAL A 118 3.96 1.34 -21.80
C VAL A 118 5.03 0.69 -22.67
N ALA A 119 4.65 0.26 -23.87
CA ALA A 119 5.60 -0.24 -24.86
C ALA A 119 5.86 0.81 -25.95
N VAL A 120 7.13 1.08 -26.22
CA VAL A 120 7.58 2.10 -27.18
C VAL A 120 8.39 1.44 -28.29
N GLU A 121 7.99 1.66 -29.53
CA GLU A 121 8.75 1.24 -30.70
C GLU A 121 9.77 2.33 -31.06
N PHE A 122 11.05 2.10 -30.76
CA PHE A 122 12.06 3.14 -30.92
C PHE A 122 12.33 3.51 -32.39
N PHE A 123 12.04 2.62 -33.35
CA PHE A 123 12.13 2.96 -34.77
C PHE A 123 11.18 4.09 -35.17
N GLN A 124 10.04 4.25 -34.49
CA GLN A 124 9.14 5.37 -34.71
C GLN A 124 9.72 6.69 -34.19
N ARG A 125 10.74 6.62 -33.32
CA ARG A 125 11.44 7.77 -32.75
C ARG A 125 12.75 8.11 -33.47
N LEU A 126 13.09 7.45 -34.57
CA LEU A 126 14.31 7.72 -35.30
C LEU A 126 14.15 8.90 -36.27
N GLY A 127 15.13 9.80 -36.27
CA GLY A 127 15.30 10.76 -37.35
C GLY A 127 15.79 10.06 -38.61
N THR A 128 15.02 10.12 -39.70
CA THR A 128 15.36 9.48 -40.98
C THR A 128 15.18 10.44 -42.15
N THR A 129 15.96 10.28 -43.22
CA THR A 129 15.65 10.89 -44.51
C THR A 129 14.41 10.22 -45.09
N GLN A 130 13.36 11.02 -45.35
CA GLN A 130 12.03 10.48 -45.66
C GLN A 130 11.80 10.43 -47.17
N HIS A 131 11.21 9.32 -47.65
CA HIS A 131 10.76 9.22 -49.02
C HIS A 131 9.48 10.06 -49.22
N MET A 132 9.35 10.76 -50.35
CA MET A 132 8.21 11.67 -50.59
C MET A 132 6.84 10.99 -50.57
N ASN A 133 6.77 9.69 -50.88
CA ASN A 133 5.51 8.92 -50.79
C ASN A 133 5.15 8.49 -49.36
N HIS A 134 6.02 8.69 -48.36
CA HIS A 134 5.80 8.27 -46.97
C HIS A 134 6.35 9.33 -46.01
N VAL A 135 5.76 10.53 -46.04
CA VAL A 135 6.11 11.63 -45.13
C VAL A 135 5.44 11.42 -43.77
N ARG A 136 6.26 11.25 -42.75
CA ARG A 136 5.92 11.24 -41.33
C ARG A 136 6.18 12.63 -40.76
N ALA A 137 5.12 13.31 -40.34
CA ALA A 137 5.21 14.62 -39.71
C ALA A 137 5.65 14.56 -38.24
N ARG A 138 5.61 13.37 -37.62
CA ARG A 138 6.05 13.12 -36.24
C ARG A 138 6.91 11.86 -36.18
N PRO A 139 7.84 11.77 -35.20
CA PRO A 139 8.18 12.77 -34.17
C PRO A 139 8.90 14.00 -34.74
N THR A 140 8.95 15.08 -33.97
CA THR A 140 9.65 16.31 -34.40
C THR A 140 11.15 16.17 -34.22
N ALA A 141 11.93 16.50 -35.26
CA ALA A 141 13.39 16.43 -35.20
C ALA A 141 14.04 17.54 -34.36
N THR A 142 13.33 18.63 -34.13
CA THR A 142 13.79 19.76 -33.33
C THR A 142 12.85 20.01 -32.15
N ALA A 143 13.45 20.32 -31.00
CA ALA A 143 12.72 20.75 -29.82
C ALA A 143 12.54 22.27 -29.83
N SER A 144 11.31 22.74 -29.69
CA SER A 144 11.02 24.17 -29.55
C SER A 144 11.26 24.60 -28.11
N VAL A 145 12.15 25.58 -27.89
CA VAL A 145 12.34 26.20 -26.56
C VAL A 145 11.11 26.96 -26.07
N ARG A 146 10.16 27.27 -26.97
CA ARG A 146 8.89 27.93 -26.62
C ARG A 146 7.84 26.96 -26.08
N ASP A 147 8.02 25.65 -26.33
CA ASP A 147 7.12 24.61 -25.84
C ASP A 147 7.82 23.78 -24.76
N ALA A 148 7.99 24.40 -23.60
CA ALA A 148 8.67 23.81 -22.46
C ALA A 148 7.90 22.60 -21.89
N ALA A 149 6.57 22.57 -22.02
CA ALA A 149 5.76 21.42 -21.60
C ALA A 149 6.04 20.17 -22.43
N LEU A 150 6.30 20.31 -23.73
CA LEU A 150 6.67 19.19 -24.59
C LEU A 150 8.12 18.72 -24.32
N ALA A 151 9.02 19.65 -23.97
CA ALA A 151 10.37 19.31 -23.52
C ALA A 151 10.38 18.56 -22.17
N GLU A 152 9.57 18.98 -21.21
CA GLU A 152 9.38 18.29 -19.93
C GLU A 152 8.85 16.86 -20.12
N LEU A 153 7.91 16.65 -21.06
CA LEU A 153 7.38 15.32 -21.40
C LEU A 153 8.47 14.36 -21.90
N ALA A 154 9.49 14.86 -22.59
CA ALA A 154 10.59 14.05 -23.11
C ALA A 154 11.49 13.48 -22.00
N GLN A 155 11.63 14.20 -20.90
CA GLN A 155 12.43 13.77 -19.75
C GLN A 155 11.60 13.00 -18.73
N ALA A 156 10.33 13.37 -18.58
CA ALA A 156 9.40 12.71 -17.67
C ALA A 156 9.21 11.23 -18.01
N SER A 157 8.85 10.45 -16.99
CA SER A 157 8.61 9.01 -17.14
C SER A 157 9.76 8.26 -17.82
N ALA A 158 11.01 8.64 -17.53
CA ALA A 158 12.23 8.10 -18.15
C ALA A 158 12.27 8.16 -19.69
N GLY A 159 11.47 9.03 -20.32
CA GLY A 159 11.31 9.16 -21.77
C GLY A 159 10.27 8.22 -22.39
N ALA A 160 9.38 7.60 -21.60
CA ALA A 160 8.32 6.74 -22.12
C ALA A 160 7.41 7.46 -23.14
N PHE A 161 7.20 8.76 -22.98
CA PHE A 161 6.33 9.58 -23.83
C PHE A 161 7.09 10.60 -24.69
N ASP A 162 8.38 10.37 -24.91
CA ASP A 162 9.23 11.28 -25.67
C ASP A 162 8.68 11.56 -27.09
N PRO A 163 8.36 12.84 -27.39
CA PRO A 163 7.79 13.25 -28.67
C PRO A 163 8.84 13.57 -29.74
N PHE A 164 10.14 13.52 -29.42
CA PHE A 164 11.21 13.94 -30.32
C PHE A 164 11.85 12.80 -31.10
N ALA A 165 12.41 13.15 -32.26
CA ALA A 165 13.21 12.25 -33.06
C ALA A 165 14.65 12.22 -32.51
N HIS A 166 15.26 11.04 -32.52
CA HIS A 166 16.61 10.77 -32.04
C HIS A 166 17.49 10.20 -33.14
N THR A 167 18.80 10.37 -32.96
CA THR A 167 19.79 9.71 -33.82
C THR A 167 19.91 8.23 -33.47
N LEU A 168 20.43 7.46 -34.42
CA LEU A 168 20.64 6.03 -34.26
C LEU A 168 21.65 5.73 -33.16
N GLU A 169 21.28 4.84 -32.24
CA GLU A 169 22.18 4.27 -31.22
C GLU A 169 22.47 2.79 -31.54
N VAL A 170 23.77 2.45 -31.65
CA VAL A 170 24.22 1.10 -32.05
C VAL A 170 24.35 0.15 -30.85
N ARG A 171 24.35 0.69 -29.63
CA ARG A 171 24.44 -0.11 -28.38
C ARG A 171 23.14 -0.85 -28.11
N ARG A 172 23.25 -2.02 -27.47
CA ARG A 172 22.14 -2.93 -27.18
C ARG A 172 21.12 -2.34 -26.19
N ALA A 173 19.82 -2.53 -26.46
CA ALA A 173 18.72 -2.13 -25.59
C ALA A 173 18.53 -3.06 -24.39
N ALA A 174 18.78 -4.36 -24.56
CA ALA A 174 18.69 -5.37 -23.50
C ALA A 174 19.66 -5.09 -22.36
N THR A 175 20.83 -4.51 -22.65
CA THR A 175 21.80 -4.07 -21.64
C THR A 175 21.58 -2.63 -21.16
N ARG A 176 20.50 -1.98 -21.62
CA ARG A 176 20.23 -0.54 -21.42
C ARG A 176 21.35 0.37 -21.95
N GLY A 177 22.20 -0.16 -22.84
CA GLY A 177 23.33 0.57 -23.42
C GLY A 177 22.90 1.53 -24.53
N GLY A 178 21.83 1.23 -25.27
CA GLY A 178 21.25 2.14 -26.26
C GLY A 178 19.75 1.94 -26.45
N ARG A 179 19.02 2.99 -26.81
CA ARG A 179 17.56 3.01 -26.93
C ARG A 179 17.12 3.08 -28.38
N PHE A 180 17.58 4.08 -29.11
CA PHE A 180 17.00 4.46 -30.39
C PHE A 180 17.59 3.66 -31.55
N ASN A 181 16.96 2.55 -31.92
CA ASN A 181 17.32 1.73 -33.08
C ASN A 181 16.10 1.03 -33.67
N ILE A 182 16.19 0.56 -34.92
CA ILE A 182 15.10 -0.12 -35.64
C ILE A 182 14.60 -1.38 -34.90
N PRO A 183 15.47 -2.30 -34.43
CA PRO A 183 15.01 -3.50 -33.73
C PRO A 183 14.60 -3.25 -32.27
N HIS A 184 14.82 -2.05 -31.73
CA HIS A 184 14.66 -1.84 -30.30
C HIS A 184 13.21 -1.51 -29.92
N VAL A 185 12.76 -2.12 -28.83
CA VAL A 185 11.49 -1.83 -28.17
C VAL A 185 11.77 -1.49 -26.70
N GLY A 186 11.17 -0.42 -26.18
CA GLY A 186 11.26 -0.03 -24.78
C GLY A 186 10.01 -0.45 -24.02
N ILE A 187 10.16 -1.19 -22.93
CA ILE A 187 9.07 -1.51 -21.99
C ILE A 187 9.29 -0.69 -20.73
N TYR A 188 8.40 0.27 -20.50
CA TYR A 188 8.44 1.17 -19.35
C TYR A 188 7.43 0.68 -18.31
N LEU A 189 7.85 0.57 -17.05
CA LEU A 189 7.05 0.00 -15.96
C LEU A 189 7.00 0.98 -14.79
N TRP A 190 5.80 1.33 -14.33
CA TRP A 190 5.62 2.20 -13.16
C TRP A 190 5.48 1.35 -11.91
N ARG A 191 6.46 1.48 -11.00
CA ARG A 191 6.48 0.70 -9.76
C ARG A 191 5.70 1.35 -8.62
N LEU A 192 5.59 2.67 -8.66
CA LEU A 192 4.83 3.45 -7.70
C LEU A 192 3.34 3.38 -8.03
N ARG A 193 2.53 3.43 -6.98
CA ARG A 193 1.07 3.49 -7.04
C ARG A 193 0.61 4.89 -6.68
N ALA A 194 -0.46 5.35 -7.32
CA ALA A 194 -1.18 6.54 -6.89
C ALA A 194 -2.21 6.12 -5.83
N GLN A 195 -2.16 6.74 -4.66
CA GLN A 195 -3.12 6.58 -3.57
C GLN A 195 -4.09 7.77 -3.60
N PRO A 196 -5.27 7.65 -4.23
CA PRO A 196 -6.24 8.73 -4.33
C PRO A 196 -6.86 9.01 -2.96
N LEU A 197 -6.90 10.27 -2.57
CA LEU A 197 -7.47 10.74 -1.31
C LEU A 197 -8.63 11.69 -1.59
N GLY A 198 -9.73 11.47 -0.89
CA GLY A 198 -10.97 12.21 -1.01
C GLY A 198 -11.80 11.86 -2.25
N SER A 199 -13.10 12.17 -2.19
CA SER A 199 -14.07 11.96 -3.27
C SER A 199 -15.37 12.73 -3.02
N GLY A 200 -16.21 12.88 -4.05
CA GLY A 200 -17.54 13.48 -3.93
C GLY A 200 -17.54 15.02 -3.93
N ASN A 201 -18.61 15.62 -3.42
CA ASN A 201 -18.77 17.06 -3.22
C ASN A 201 -19.21 17.33 -1.78
N PRO A 202 -19.02 18.54 -1.22
CA PRO A 202 -19.32 18.83 0.19
C PRO A 202 -20.77 18.55 0.66
N ALA A 203 -21.70 18.30 -0.27
CA ALA A 203 -23.09 17.95 0.01
C ALA A 203 -23.40 16.44 -0.09
N ASP A 204 -22.47 15.61 -0.58
CA ASP A 204 -22.71 14.18 -0.78
C ASP A 204 -22.50 13.43 0.53
N LEU A 205 -23.42 12.51 0.87
CA LEU A 205 -23.33 11.69 2.10
C LEU A 205 -22.10 10.78 2.16
N ALA A 206 -21.53 10.45 0.99
CA ALA A 206 -20.35 9.61 0.84
C ALA A 206 -19.10 10.42 0.46
N ALA A 207 -19.15 11.75 0.57
CA ALA A 207 -17.98 12.58 0.32
C ALA A 207 -16.88 12.31 1.34
N ASP A 208 -15.64 12.51 0.90
CA ASP A 208 -14.47 12.43 1.73
C ASP A 208 -13.45 13.47 1.29
N PHE A 209 -12.72 14.05 2.23
CA PHE A 209 -11.78 15.14 1.97
C PHE A 209 -10.55 14.99 2.85
N ILE A 210 -9.39 15.43 2.34
CA ILE A 210 -8.20 15.61 3.18
C ILE A 210 -8.06 17.07 3.57
N SER A 211 -7.64 17.33 4.82
CA SER A 211 -7.31 18.69 5.26
C SER A 211 -5.86 19.02 4.92
N ALA A 212 -5.64 20.17 4.27
CA ALA A 212 -4.30 20.72 4.15
C ALA A 212 -3.84 21.28 5.51
N ARG A 213 -2.54 21.17 5.81
CA ARG A 213 -1.96 21.69 7.06
C ARG A 213 -1.43 23.11 6.86
N PRO A 214 -1.81 24.08 7.69
CA PRO A 214 -1.23 25.42 7.63
C PRO A 214 0.23 25.38 8.06
N GLN A 215 1.09 26.05 7.29
CA GLN A 215 2.51 26.26 7.56
C GLN A 215 2.81 27.77 7.53
N PRO A 216 3.96 28.22 8.05
CA PRO A 216 4.38 29.62 7.90
C PRO A 216 4.51 29.99 6.40
N GLY A 217 3.56 30.75 5.88
CA GLY A 217 3.57 31.29 4.51
C GLY A 217 2.92 30.42 3.41
N TYR A 218 2.56 29.17 3.70
CA TYR A 218 1.89 28.27 2.75
C TYR A 218 1.05 27.21 3.48
N TRP A 219 0.32 26.39 2.73
CA TRP A 219 -0.38 25.21 3.23
C TRP A 219 0.21 23.95 2.60
N ALA A 220 0.52 22.95 3.40
CA ALA A 220 0.97 21.65 2.90
C ALA A 220 -0.26 20.80 2.55
N MET A 221 -0.27 20.21 1.35
CA MET A 221 -1.35 19.32 0.91
C MET A 221 -1.39 18.03 1.73
N HIS A 222 -0.22 17.53 2.14
CA HIS A 222 -0.16 16.36 3.01
C HIS A 222 -0.61 16.76 4.43
N PRO A 223 -1.55 16.01 5.05
CA PRO A 223 -2.13 16.39 6.34
C PRO A 223 -1.12 16.46 7.49
N ALA A 224 -0.03 15.68 7.43
CA ALA A 224 1.09 15.76 8.36
C ALA A 224 2.07 16.94 8.13
N GLY A 225 1.81 17.81 7.15
CA GLY A 225 2.64 18.98 6.91
C GLY A 225 3.95 18.76 6.16
N VAL A 226 4.20 17.55 5.65
CA VAL A 226 5.43 17.19 4.91
C VAL A 226 5.32 17.50 3.43
N ASP A 227 6.46 17.76 2.78
CA ASP A 227 6.53 17.87 1.33
C ASP A 227 6.28 16.50 0.68
N ALA A 228 5.29 16.43 -0.19
CA ALA A 228 4.94 15.22 -0.93
C ALA A 228 4.47 15.56 -2.35
N PRO A 229 5.06 14.95 -3.40
CA PRO A 229 4.64 15.20 -4.78
C PRO A 229 3.21 14.73 -5.04
N VAL A 230 2.46 15.51 -5.82
CA VAL A 230 1.11 15.16 -6.25
C VAL A 230 1.17 14.25 -7.48
N PHE A 231 0.42 13.16 -7.45
CA PHE A 231 0.40 12.12 -8.48
C PHE A 231 -0.83 12.23 -9.37
N ASN A 232 -0.65 11.81 -10.62
CA ASN A 232 -1.76 11.56 -11.53
C ASN A 232 -2.57 10.35 -11.06
N ARG A 233 -3.90 10.49 -11.05
CA ARG A 233 -4.82 9.35 -10.87
C ARG A 233 -4.95 8.63 -12.22
N PRO A 234 -4.46 7.39 -12.36
CA PRO A 234 -4.47 6.70 -13.64
C PRO A 234 -5.90 6.43 -14.08
N ARG A 235 -6.22 6.78 -15.32
CA ARG A 235 -7.50 6.41 -15.92
C ARG A 235 -7.43 5.04 -16.58
N THR A 236 -8.53 4.29 -16.50
CA THR A 236 -8.66 3.01 -17.18
C THR A 236 -8.72 3.22 -18.69
N LEU A 237 -8.02 2.37 -19.45
CA LEU A 237 -8.12 2.37 -20.91
C LEU A 237 -9.54 2.00 -21.34
N THR A 238 -10.13 2.81 -22.22
CA THR A 238 -11.51 2.62 -22.67
C THR A 238 -11.64 1.53 -23.74
N ALA A 239 -10.55 1.23 -24.45
CA ALA A 239 -10.51 0.18 -25.45
C ALA A 239 -9.26 -0.70 -25.23
N PRO A 240 -9.36 -2.04 -25.44
CA PRO A 240 -8.19 -2.92 -25.46
C PRO A 240 -7.19 -2.53 -26.55
N THR A 241 -7.63 -1.70 -27.50
CA THR A 241 -6.85 -1.24 -28.63
C THR A 241 -6.11 0.08 -28.47
N GLN A 242 -6.38 0.78 -27.38
CA GLN A 242 -5.80 2.08 -27.08
C GLN A 242 -4.38 1.92 -26.53
N ALA A 243 -3.42 2.68 -27.07
CA ALA A 243 -2.09 2.79 -26.47
C ALA A 243 -2.16 3.62 -25.20
N ALA A 244 -1.44 3.20 -24.15
CA ALA A 244 -1.33 4.00 -22.94
C ALA A 244 -0.66 5.35 -23.22
N ARG A 245 -1.12 6.35 -22.49
CA ARG A 245 -0.67 7.74 -22.51
C ARG A 245 -0.40 8.17 -21.08
N GLU A 246 0.11 9.39 -20.92
CA GLU A 246 0.46 9.96 -19.64
C GLU A 246 -0.69 9.91 -18.61
N GLU A 247 -1.92 10.20 -19.02
CA GLU A 247 -3.10 10.18 -18.15
C GLU A 247 -3.48 8.77 -17.64
N HIS A 248 -2.90 7.71 -18.22
CA HIS A 248 -3.19 6.31 -17.86
C HIS A 248 -2.14 5.70 -16.92
N VAL A 249 -1.12 6.46 -16.49
CA VAL A 249 -0.04 5.96 -15.63
C VAL A 249 0.06 6.74 -14.31
N PRO A 250 0.47 6.07 -13.21
CA PRO A 250 0.66 6.71 -11.91
C PRO A 250 2.04 7.39 -11.86
N ALA A 251 2.10 8.62 -12.37
CA ALA A 251 3.32 9.44 -12.36
C ALA A 251 3.08 10.76 -11.61
N PRO A 252 4.13 11.41 -11.06
CA PRO A 252 4.02 12.78 -10.58
C PRO A 252 3.43 13.70 -11.65
N LEU A 253 2.51 14.58 -11.24
CA LEU A 253 1.89 15.54 -12.16
C LEU A 253 2.94 16.51 -12.70
N ARG A 254 2.97 16.66 -14.02
CA ARG A 254 3.89 17.56 -14.70
C ARG A 254 3.45 19.01 -14.55
N ARG A 255 4.37 19.82 -14.03
CA ARG A 255 4.13 21.22 -13.68
C ARG A 255 3.75 22.04 -14.92
N LEU A 256 4.55 21.94 -15.98
CA LEU A 256 4.36 22.77 -17.17
C LEU A 256 3.16 22.30 -18.00
N ALA A 257 2.86 21.00 -18.00
CA ALA A 257 1.69 20.46 -18.66
C ALA A 257 0.39 20.96 -18.02
N LEU A 258 0.29 20.88 -16.69
CA LEU A 258 -0.88 21.37 -15.97
C LEU A 258 -1.01 22.89 -16.09
N HIS A 259 0.09 23.62 -15.99
CA HIS A 259 0.11 25.07 -16.22
C HIS A 259 -0.46 25.43 -17.59
N ALA A 260 0.04 24.81 -18.67
CA ALA A 260 -0.43 25.07 -20.03
C ALA A 260 -1.91 24.67 -20.24
N GLU A 261 -2.42 23.68 -19.52
CA GLU A 261 -3.84 23.32 -19.54
C GLU A 261 -4.72 24.38 -18.86
N LEU A 262 -4.31 24.86 -17.69
CA LEU A 262 -5.03 25.90 -16.95
C LEU A 262 -5.00 27.26 -17.65
N GLU A 263 -3.88 27.65 -18.27
CA GLU A 263 -3.79 28.87 -19.08
C GLU A 263 -4.73 28.83 -20.29
N ARG A 264 -4.85 27.67 -20.96
CA ARG A 264 -5.80 27.52 -22.06
C ARG A 264 -7.24 27.63 -21.59
N ALA A 265 -7.56 27.03 -20.43
CA ALA A 265 -8.88 27.17 -19.82
C ALA A 265 -9.21 28.64 -19.50
N ARG A 266 -8.26 29.40 -18.94
CA ARG A 266 -8.40 30.86 -18.69
C ARG A 266 -8.67 31.66 -19.97
N LEU A 267 -8.03 31.30 -21.06
CA LEU A 267 -8.21 31.94 -22.37
C LEU A 267 -9.47 31.47 -23.12
N GLY A 268 -10.25 30.54 -22.56
CA GLY A 268 -11.42 29.96 -23.22
C GLY A 268 -11.09 29.07 -24.42
N ILE A 269 -9.87 28.52 -24.48
CA ILE A 269 -9.41 27.66 -25.58
C ILE A 269 -9.72 26.19 -25.23
N ALA A 270 -10.66 25.60 -25.95
CA ALA A 270 -11.13 24.23 -25.70
C ALA A 270 -10.19 23.12 -26.23
N GLU A 271 -9.33 23.42 -27.22
CA GLU A 271 -8.49 22.43 -27.91
C GLU A 271 -6.99 22.59 -27.56
N PRO A 272 -6.23 21.50 -27.36
CA PRO A 272 -6.71 20.12 -27.21
C PRO A 272 -7.50 19.91 -25.92
N ALA A 273 -8.39 18.93 -25.87
CA ALA A 273 -9.13 18.59 -24.64
C ALA A 273 -8.20 18.44 -23.41
N PRO A 274 -8.65 18.88 -22.21
CA PRO A 274 -7.87 18.77 -20.98
C PRO A 274 -7.58 17.30 -20.67
N ARG A 275 -6.36 17.01 -20.21
CA ARG A 275 -5.94 15.65 -19.82
C ARG A 275 -6.14 15.44 -18.34
N PHE A 276 -5.76 16.44 -17.53
CA PHE A 276 -5.68 16.32 -16.07
C PHE A 276 -6.89 16.96 -15.38
N MET A 277 -7.25 18.19 -15.74
CA MET A 277 -8.33 19.00 -15.15
C MET A 277 -9.59 18.92 -16.01
N THR A 278 -10.05 17.69 -16.27
CA THR A 278 -11.31 17.46 -16.99
C THR A 278 -12.51 17.88 -16.14
N GLU A 279 -13.64 18.21 -16.78
CA GLU A 279 -14.86 18.62 -16.07
C GLU A 279 -15.48 17.50 -15.23
N ALA A 280 -15.41 16.26 -15.71
CA ALA A 280 -16.04 15.13 -15.03
C ALA A 280 -15.19 14.55 -13.89
N ASP A 281 -13.86 14.51 -14.06
CA ASP A 281 -12.93 13.87 -13.13
C ASP A 281 -11.58 14.59 -13.13
N PRO A 282 -11.48 15.77 -12.51
CA PRO A 282 -10.21 16.48 -12.36
C PRO A 282 -9.29 15.74 -11.39
N VAL A 283 -8.01 15.64 -11.73
CA VAL A 283 -7.00 14.95 -10.90
C VAL A 283 -6.74 15.60 -9.54
N LEU A 284 -7.11 16.88 -9.41
CA LEU A 284 -6.95 17.67 -8.20
C LEU A 284 -8.17 18.59 -8.04
N ARG A 285 -8.73 18.65 -6.84
CA ARG A 285 -9.77 19.63 -6.46
C ARG A 285 -9.36 20.30 -5.16
N CYS A 286 -9.60 21.61 -5.05
CA CYS A 286 -9.29 22.39 -3.86
C CYS A 286 -10.54 23.14 -3.42
N PHE A 287 -10.88 23.00 -2.15
CA PHE A 287 -11.99 23.69 -1.54
C PHE A 287 -11.45 24.54 -0.39
N VAL A 288 -11.94 25.77 -0.31
CA VAL A 288 -11.51 26.73 0.71
C VAL A 288 -12.70 27.19 1.52
N GLN A 289 -12.50 27.36 2.81
CA GLN A 289 -13.43 28.00 3.71
C GLN A 289 -12.79 29.29 4.22
N LEU A 290 -13.39 30.43 3.90
CA LEU A 290 -12.93 31.72 4.40
C LEU A 290 -13.53 32.03 5.78
N THR A 291 -12.88 32.94 6.49
CA THR A 291 -13.36 33.42 7.80
C THR A 291 -14.78 33.97 7.68
N GLY A 292 -15.72 33.38 8.43
CA GLY A 292 -17.14 33.78 8.44
C GLY A 292 -18.04 33.01 7.45
N GLU A 293 -17.48 32.16 6.59
CA GLU A 293 -18.24 31.25 5.74
C GLU A 293 -18.48 29.91 6.45
N THR A 294 -19.64 29.29 6.24
CA THR A 294 -20.02 28.03 6.90
C THR A 294 -19.80 26.79 6.03
N VAL A 295 -19.69 26.97 4.72
CA VAL A 295 -19.55 25.89 3.73
C VAL A 295 -18.31 26.16 2.90
N PRO A 296 -17.44 25.16 2.68
CA PRO A 296 -16.30 25.31 1.79
C PRO A 296 -16.76 25.53 0.34
N VAL A 297 -16.03 26.36 -0.41
CA VAL A 297 -16.27 26.63 -1.82
C VAL A 297 -15.13 26.05 -2.64
N GLU A 298 -15.47 25.34 -3.72
CA GLU A 298 -14.46 24.86 -4.68
C GLU A 298 -13.80 26.03 -5.40
N VAL A 299 -12.47 26.02 -5.45
CA VAL A 299 -11.69 26.96 -6.24
C VAL A 299 -11.83 26.57 -7.72
N PRO A 300 -12.36 27.45 -8.59
CA PRO A 300 -12.47 27.18 -10.02
C PRO A 300 -11.09 26.96 -10.65
N ARG A 301 -11.01 26.11 -11.67
CA ARG A 301 -9.75 25.81 -12.39
C ARG A 301 -9.07 27.06 -12.95
N GLU A 302 -9.84 28.04 -13.41
CA GLU A 302 -9.35 29.32 -13.91
C GLU A 302 -8.64 30.16 -12.84
N ASP A 303 -8.87 29.89 -11.56
CA ASP A 303 -8.25 30.57 -10.43
C ASP A 303 -7.01 29.82 -9.90
N ILE A 304 -6.58 28.71 -10.54
CA ILE A 304 -5.44 27.88 -10.08
C ILE A 304 -4.17 28.19 -10.88
N CYS A 305 -3.12 28.71 -10.23
CA CYS A 305 -1.80 28.92 -10.85
C CYS A 305 -0.79 27.88 -10.37
N ILE A 306 0.10 27.46 -11.26
CA ILE A 306 1.16 26.51 -10.96
C ILE A 306 2.48 27.24 -10.84
N CYS A 307 3.11 27.18 -9.67
CA CYS A 307 4.39 27.86 -9.39
C CYS A 307 5.21 27.12 -8.33
N ASP A 308 6.48 27.48 -8.21
CA ASP A 308 7.30 27.01 -7.08
C ASP A 308 7.02 27.91 -5.88
N ILE A 309 6.73 27.30 -4.72
CA ILE A 309 6.39 28.04 -3.50
C ILE A 309 7.60 28.10 -2.55
N PRO A 310 8.33 29.21 -2.43
CA PRO A 310 9.53 29.28 -1.58
C PRO A 310 9.19 29.07 -0.10
N ASP A 311 10.19 28.68 0.70
CA ASP A 311 10.03 28.38 2.12
C ASP A 311 9.78 29.63 2.99
N THR A 312 10.19 30.82 2.53
CA THR A 312 10.38 32.00 3.41
C THR A 312 9.84 33.32 2.88
N VAL A 313 9.19 33.35 1.71
CA VAL A 313 8.78 34.60 1.05
C VAL A 313 7.27 34.65 0.85
N GLU A 314 6.66 35.79 1.14
CA GLU A 314 5.28 36.08 0.73
C GLU A 314 5.19 36.01 -0.80
N LEU A 315 4.37 35.08 -1.28
CA LEU A 315 4.14 34.91 -2.71
C LEU A 315 3.36 36.11 -3.25
N ALA A 316 3.97 36.86 -4.17
CA ALA A 316 3.30 37.89 -4.94
C ALA A 316 2.35 37.24 -5.97
N LEU A 317 1.14 36.91 -5.53
CA LEU A 317 0.12 36.30 -6.38
C LEU A 317 -0.63 37.37 -7.19
N PRO A 318 -0.90 37.14 -8.50
CA PRO A 318 -1.72 38.05 -9.27
C PRO A 318 -3.14 38.11 -8.70
N THR A 319 -3.68 39.32 -8.52
CA THR A 319 -5.10 39.56 -8.21
C THR A 319 -5.94 39.52 -9.49
N PRO A 320 -7.22 39.09 -9.46
CA PRO A 320 -8.12 39.13 -8.30
C PRO A 320 -8.29 37.84 -7.48
N ARG A 321 -7.96 36.63 -7.97
CA ARG A 321 -8.07 35.36 -7.20
C ARG A 321 -7.12 34.32 -7.77
N VAL A 322 -6.06 33.95 -7.07
CA VAL A 322 -5.13 32.92 -7.55
C VAL A 322 -4.68 32.01 -6.41
N LEU A 323 -5.16 30.77 -6.42
CA LEU A 323 -4.60 29.64 -5.67
C LEU A 323 -3.28 29.27 -6.34
N ALA A 324 -2.15 29.39 -5.64
CA ALA A 324 -0.87 28.88 -6.12
C ALA A 324 -0.67 27.43 -5.71
N LEU A 325 -0.21 26.58 -6.63
CA LEU A 325 0.10 25.19 -6.38
C LEU A 325 1.54 24.86 -6.79
N ASP A 326 2.28 24.27 -5.87
CA ASP A 326 3.56 23.60 -6.12
C ASP A 326 3.32 22.08 -6.09
N LEU A 327 3.26 21.46 -7.27
CA LEU A 327 2.94 20.03 -7.41
C LEU A 327 4.10 19.12 -6.98
N ALA A 328 5.34 19.60 -7.08
CA ALA A 328 6.53 18.80 -6.78
C ALA A 328 6.70 18.61 -5.26
N ARG A 329 6.39 19.67 -4.49
CA ARG A 329 6.42 19.62 -3.02
C ARG A 329 5.05 19.45 -2.38
N GLY A 330 3.96 19.56 -3.14
CA GLY A 330 2.60 19.46 -2.61
C GLY A 330 2.25 20.63 -1.69
N ARG A 331 2.54 21.85 -2.13
CA ARG A 331 2.27 23.08 -1.36
C ARG A 331 1.23 23.96 -2.04
N ILE A 332 0.54 24.74 -1.23
CA ILE A 332 -0.53 25.65 -1.64
C ILE A 332 -0.26 27.04 -1.08
N GLY A 333 -0.34 28.06 -1.94
CA GLY A 333 -0.23 29.46 -1.58
C GLY A 333 -1.54 30.20 -1.79
N PHE A 334 -1.88 31.09 -0.86
CA PHE A 334 -3.02 32.01 -0.98
C PHE A 334 -2.55 33.45 -0.88
N PRO A 335 -3.20 34.40 -1.56
CA PRO A 335 -2.96 35.82 -1.33
C PRO A 335 -3.27 36.18 0.13
N ALA A 336 -2.42 36.97 0.78
CA ALA A 336 -2.58 37.34 2.20
C ALA A 336 -3.92 38.05 2.51
N ALA A 337 -4.56 38.66 1.50
CA ALA A 337 -5.87 39.28 1.64
C ALA A 337 -7.03 38.26 1.83
N LEU A 338 -6.85 37.01 1.39
CA LEU A 338 -7.81 35.93 1.60
C LEU A 338 -7.57 35.32 2.98
N GLN A 339 -8.47 35.60 3.93
CA GLN A 339 -8.45 35.06 5.28
C GLN A 339 -8.95 33.60 5.27
N VAL A 340 -8.15 32.71 4.69
CA VAL A 340 -8.44 31.28 4.57
C VAL A 340 -8.33 30.61 5.94
N GLU A 341 -9.41 29.97 6.39
CA GLU A 341 -9.46 29.27 7.68
C GLU A 341 -9.22 27.77 7.51
N ARG A 342 -9.81 27.15 6.47
CA ARG A 342 -9.63 25.73 6.17
C ARG A 342 -9.47 25.49 4.68
N VAL A 343 -8.68 24.47 4.36
CA VAL A 343 -8.42 24.04 2.98
C VAL A 343 -8.60 22.53 2.91
N TRP A 344 -9.50 22.10 2.03
CA TRP A 344 -9.79 20.69 1.77
C TRP A 344 -9.40 20.33 0.35
N LEU A 345 -8.93 19.11 0.14
CA LEU A 345 -8.40 18.69 -1.15
C LEU A 345 -8.92 17.31 -1.55
N HIS A 346 -9.02 17.11 -2.86
CA HIS A 346 -8.90 15.79 -3.47
C HIS A 346 -7.59 15.75 -4.21
N ALA A 347 -6.73 14.80 -3.89
CA ALA A 347 -5.42 14.65 -4.49
C ALA A 347 -4.98 13.19 -4.42
N ALA A 348 -4.01 12.79 -5.24
CA ALA A 348 -3.34 11.51 -5.07
C ALA A 348 -1.87 11.74 -4.69
N HIS A 349 -1.34 10.89 -3.82
CA HIS A 349 0.09 10.83 -3.54
C HIS A 349 0.68 9.50 -4.03
N GLY A 350 1.99 9.46 -4.23
CA GLY A 350 2.69 8.23 -4.56
C GLY A 350 2.94 7.36 -3.33
N SER A 351 2.97 6.05 -3.53
CA SER A 351 3.51 5.08 -2.57
C SER A 351 4.08 3.85 -3.30
N VAL A 352 5.04 3.16 -2.70
CA VAL A 352 5.59 1.90 -3.23
C VAL A 352 4.58 0.76 -3.12
N ALA A 353 3.82 0.72 -2.02
CA ALA A 353 2.91 -0.36 -1.67
C ALA A 353 1.72 0.15 -0.85
N ASP A 354 0.80 -0.79 -0.58
CA ASP A 354 -0.32 -0.60 0.34
C ASP A 354 0.19 -0.84 1.78
N ILE A 355 0.82 0.19 2.34
CA ILE A 355 1.45 0.20 3.68
C ILE A 355 1.12 1.49 4.42
N GLY A 356 1.01 1.41 5.76
CA GLY A 356 0.71 2.56 6.62
C GLY A 356 -0.72 3.09 6.50
N GLY A 357 -1.04 4.20 7.16
CA GLY A 357 -2.38 4.78 7.16
C GLY A 357 -2.72 5.41 5.80
N GLY A 358 -3.32 4.64 4.88
CA GLY A 358 -3.71 5.04 3.53
C GLY A 358 -5.16 4.68 3.18
N PRO A 359 -5.64 4.97 1.96
CA PRO A 359 -7.05 4.77 1.55
C PRO A 359 -7.33 3.41 0.89
N TYR A 360 -6.34 2.53 0.78
CA TYR A 360 -6.46 1.22 0.12
C TYR A 360 -7.27 0.21 0.97
N ASP A 361 -7.70 -0.92 0.37
CA ASP A 361 -8.49 -1.95 1.04
C ASP A 361 -7.67 -2.73 2.07
N ARG A 362 -8.21 -2.86 3.29
CA ARG A 362 -7.60 -3.55 4.42
C ARG A 362 -8.52 -4.62 5.04
N GLY A 363 -9.55 -5.05 4.32
CA GLY A 363 -10.55 -5.99 4.84
C GLY A 363 -9.95 -7.31 5.35
N ASP A 364 -8.92 -7.84 4.68
CA ASP A 364 -8.26 -9.09 5.11
C ASP A 364 -7.51 -8.95 6.43
N ALA A 365 -6.82 -7.83 6.63
CA ALA A 365 -6.12 -7.54 7.88
C ALA A 365 -7.12 -7.34 9.03
N LEU A 366 -8.23 -6.63 8.78
CA LEU A 366 -9.30 -6.47 9.76
C LEU A 366 -9.94 -7.81 10.14
N ARG A 367 -10.22 -8.69 9.16
CA ARG A 367 -10.70 -10.06 9.42
C ARG A 367 -9.70 -10.88 10.23
N ALA A 368 -8.41 -10.73 9.97
CA ALA A 368 -7.37 -11.41 10.75
C ALA A 368 -7.33 -10.94 12.21
N ALA A 369 -7.47 -9.63 12.45
CA ALA A 369 -7.58 -9.08 13.80
C ALA A 369 -8.84 -9.60 14.53
N SER A 370 -10.00 -9.62 13.85
CA SER A 370 -11.25 -10.14 14.42
C SER A 370 -11.17 -11.61 14.81
N ARG A 371 -10.55 -12.46 13.97
CA ARG A 371 -10.31 -13.87 14.28
C ARG A 371 -9.41 -14.08 15.51
N GLY A 372 -8.50 -13.14 15.77
CA GLY A 372 -7.60 -13.20 16.94
C GLY A 372 -8.31 -13.08 18.28
N ILE A 373 -9.50 -12.47 18.31
CA ILE A 373 -10.30 -12.26 19.52
C ILE A 373 -11.59 -13.09 19.56
N ALA A 374 -12.00 -13.70 18.45
CA ALA A 374 -13.17 -14.54 18.39
C ALA A 374 -13.00 -15.83 19.22
N SER A 375 -14.08 -16.33 19.82
CA SER A 375 -14.10 -17.58 20.58
C SER A 375 -15.06 -18.60 19.97
N GLY A 376 -14.79 -19.91 20.10
CA GLY A 376 -15.67 -21.00 19.65
C GLY A 376 -15.52 -21.41 18.18
N THR A 377 -16.58 -22.00 17.59
CA THR A 377 -16.63 -22.52 16.21
C THR A 377 -16.84 -21.43 15.15
N ALA A 378 -16.88 -20.16 15.53
CA ALA A 378 -17.17 -19.02 14.67
C ALA A 378 -15.95 -18.58 13.79
N VAL A 379 -14.86 -19.33 13.83
CA VAL A 379 -13.59 -19.01 13.15
C VAL A 379 -13.71 -19.13 11.62
N ASP A 380 -14.69 -19.87 11.11
CA ASP A 380 -14.82 -20.20 9.68
C ASP A 380 -15.89 -19.40 8.90
N GLU A 381 -16.69 -18.53 9.53
CA GLU A 381 -17.85 -17.87 8.87
C GLU A 381 -17.84 -16.33 8.84
N ASP A 382 -16.74 -15.63 9.13
CA ASP A 382 -16.70 -14.15 9.26
C ASP A 382 -17.73 -13.60 10.30
N ILE A 383 -18.15 -14.45 11.25
CA ILE A 383 -19.11 -14.13 12.31
C ILE A 383 -18.34 -14.14 13.64
N GLY A 384 -18.42 -13.06 14.42
CA GLY A 384 -17.79 -12.96 15.75
C GLY A 384 -16.59 -12.02 15.82
N GLY A 385 -16.16 -11.73 17.05
CA GLY A 385 -15.16 -10.69 17.33
C GLY A 385 -15.73 -9.29 17.05
N PHE A 386 -15.05 -8.50 16.23
CA PHE A 386 -15.49 -7.15 15.86
C PHE A 386 -16.68 -7.11 14.89
N PHE A 387 -17.02 -8.24 14.26
CA PHE A 387 -18.16 -8.36 13.34
C PHE A 387 -19.43 -8.93 14.01
N ASP A 388 -19.40 -9.14 15.33
CA ASP A 388 -20.58 -9.57 16.08
C ASP A 388 -21.65 -8.46 16.09
N PRO A 389 -22.94 -8.76 15.81
CA PRO A 389 -24.01 -7.77 15.88
C PRO A 389 -24.18 -7.10 17.26
N GLY A 390 -23.68 -7.71 18.33
CA GLY A 390 -23.76 -7.23 19.71
C GLY A 390 -22.60 -6.34 20.16
N VAL A 391 -21.63 -6.04 19.27
CA VAL A 391 -20.52 -5.12 19.60
C VAL A 391 -21.03 -3.70 19.88
N TRP A 392 -20.33 -3.00 20.76
CA TRP A 392 -20.48 -1.56 20.86
C TRP A 392 -19.79 -0.92 19.65
N GLN A 393 -20.53 -0.21 18.80
CA GLN A 393 -19.96 0.42 17.61
C GLN A 393 -20.40 1.87 17.48
N VAL A 394 -19.44 2.76 17.26
CA VAL A 394 -19.66 4.21 17.08
C VAL A 394 -18.84 4.73 15.90
N GLY A 395 -19.31 5.80 15.28
CA GLY A 395 -18.61 6.49 14.19
C GLY A 395 -18.04 7.83 14.65
N VAL A 396 -16.86 8.18 14.18
CA VAL A 396 -16.29 9.53 14.28
C VAL A 396 -16.35 10.17 12.91
N THR A 397 -16.96 11.35 12.83
CA THR A 397 -17.07 12.07 11.56
C THR A 397 -17.17 13.58 11.74
N HIS A 398 -16.55 14.32 10.82
CA HIS A 398 -16.58 15.77 10.72
C HIS A 398 -17.50 16.27 9.59
N LEU A 399 -17.95 15.36 8.70
CA LEU A 399 -18.76 15.69 7.53
C LEU A 399 -20.26 15.48 7.76
N LEU A 400 -20.64 14.58 8.67
CA LEU A 400 -22.04 14.26 8.95
C LEU A 400 -22.52 14.88 10.26
N PRO A 401 -23.83 15.16 10.40
CA PRO A 401 -24.42 15.54 11.68
C PRO A 401 -24.20 14.46 12.74
N THR A 402 -23.83 14.88 13.95
CA THR A 402 -23.53 13.99 15.07
C THR A 402 -24.65 14.03 16.11
N ASP A 403 -24.94 12.89 16.73
CA ASP A 403 -25.98 12.72 17.76
C ASP A 403 -25.39 12.53 19.17
N GLY A 404 -24.06 12.35 19.27
CA GLY A 404 -23.35 12.11 20.52
C GLY A 404 -23.63 10.73 21.13
N VAL A 405 -24.26 9.83 20.38
CA VAL A 405 -24.59 8.46 20.81
C VAL A 405 -24.03 7.44 19.83
N THR A 406 -24.35 7.58 18.53
CA THR A 406 -23.85 6.71 17.46
C THR A 406 -22.74 7.38 16.67
N LEU A 407 -22.83 8.69 16.45
CA LEU A 407 -21.86 9.49 15.73
C LEU A 407 -21.31 10.59 16.64
N PHE A 408 -19.99 10.66 16.72
CA PHE A 408 -19.24 11.62 17.50
C PHE A 408 -18.47 12.59 16.59
N PRO A 409 -18.30 13.86 17.01
CA PRO A 409 -17.60 14.86 16.20
C PRO A 409 -16.08 14.77 16.28
N THR A 410 -15.53 14.05 17.26
CA THR A 410 -14.07 13.90 17.47
C THR A 410 -13.75 12.52 18.02
N LEU A 411 -12.51 12.06 17.80
CA LEU A 411 -12.01 10.81 18.36
C LEU A 411 -11.99 10.86 19.89
N ARG A 412 -11.70 12.02 20.47
CA ARG A 412 -11.75 12.22 21.94
C ARG A 412 -13.12 11.93 22.53
N ALA A 413 -14.19 12.40 21.88
CA ALA A 413 -15.54 12.18 22.38
C ALA A 413 -15.91 10.69 22.31
N ALA A 414 -15.55 10.01 21.21
CA ALA A 414 -15.78 8.57 21.07
C ALA A 414 -14.97 7.74 22.08
N ALA A 415 -13.68 8.07 22.29
CA ALA A 415 -12.85 7.43 23.31
C ALA A 415 -13.36 7.68 24.74
N SER A 416 -13.90 8.87 25.02
CA SER A 416 -14.51 9.16 26.32
C SER A 416 -15.78 8.34 26.55
N ALA A 417 -16.58 8.11 25.50
CA ALA A 417 -17.74 7.23 25.57
C ALA A 417 -17.31 5.77 25.79
N TRP A 418 -16.25 5.31 25.12
CA TRP A 418 -15.67 3.99 25.35
C TRP A 418 -15.19 3.79 26.80
N ASN A 419 -14.47 4.76 27.36
CA ASN A 419 -13.95 4.68 28.72
C ASN A 419 -15.08 4.57 29.78
N ALA A 420 -16.33 4.89 29.42
CA ALA A 420 -17.49 4.72 30.29
C ALA A 420 -18.18 3.35 30.17
N GLU A 421 -17.80 2.51 29.18
CA GLU A 421 -18.36 1.17 29.00
C GLU A 421 -17.86 0.19 30.08
N PRO A 422 -18.66 -0.81 30.46
CA PRO A 422 -18.25 -1.82 31.44
C PRO A 422 -17.16 -2.76 30.90
N ALA A 423 -16.43 -3.40 31.80
CA ALA A 423 -15.44 -4.43 31.48
C ALA A 423 -16.05 -5.63 30.72
N GLY A 424 -15.24 -6.33 29.92
CA GLY A 424 -15.66 -7.48 29.11
C GLY A 424 -16.38 -7.13 27.80
N ARG A 425 -16.29 -5.87 27.33
CA ARG A 425 -16.99 -5.39 26.13
C ARG A 425 -16.07 -5.45 24.91
N THR A 426 -16.64 -5.76 23.75
CA THR A 426 -15.98 -5.56 22.45
C THR A 426 -16.50 -4.27 21.82
N GLY A 427 -15.58 -3.36 21.51
CA GLY A 427 -15.86 -2.03 20.98
C GLY A 427 -15.23 -1.79 19.61
N VAL A 428 -15.91 -1.02 18.75
CA VAL A 428 -15.44 -0.60 17.44
C VAL A 428 -15.70 0.90 17.25
N ILE A 429 -14.64 1.69 17.12
CA ILE A 429 -14.69 3.10 16.74
C ILE A 429 -14.28 3.19 15.27
N VAL A 430 -15.21 3.59 14.41
CA VAL A 430 -14.95 3.79 12.97
C VAL A 430 -14.67 5.27 12.73
N VAL A 431 -13.47 5.64 12.31
CA VAL A 431 -13.18 7.00 11.83
C VAL A 431 -13.55 7.07 10.35
N MET A 432 -14.61 7.84 10.05
CA MET A 432 -15.39 7.71 8.82
C MET A 432 -14.96 8.65 7.69
N ASP A 433 -14.09 9.61 7.96
CA ASP A 433 -13.57 10.55 6.98
C ASP A 433 -12.06 10.81 7.16
N SER A 434 -11.47 11.40 6.13
CA SER A 434 -10.04 11.68 6.01
C SER A 434 -9.67 13.10 6.45
N LEU A 435 -10.60 13.84 7.06
CA LEU A 435 -10.32 15.15 7.62
C LEU A 435 -9.44 15.01 8.87
N SER A 436 -8.58 16.01 9.08
CA SER A 436 -7.66 16.04 10.21
C SER A 436 -8.40 16.34 11.51
N ASP A 437 -8.38 15.40 12.46
CA ASP A 437 -8.78 15.64 13.85
C ASP A 437 -7.54 16.07 14.65
N ILE A 438 -7.42 17.37 14.93
CA ILE A 438 -6.25 17.96 15.62
C ILE A 438 -6.64 18.28 17.05
N ASP A 439 -6.01 17.58 17.99
CA ASP A 439 -6.26 17.70 19.41
C ASP A 439 -5.03 18.28 20.13
N THR A 440 -5.15 19.55 20.52
CA THR A 440 -4.12 20.29 21.26
C THR A 440 -4.36 20.31 22.77
N ALA A 441 -5.35 19.57 23.26
CA ALA A 441 -5.65 19.47 24.68
C ALA A 441 -4.64 18.55 25.41
N THR A 442 -4.99 18.12 26.62
CA THR A 442 -4.22 17.09 27.34
C THR A 442 -4.19 15.78 26.55
N PRO A 443 -3.22 14.87 26.81
CA PRO A 443 -3.18 13.58 26.14
C PRO A 443 -4.55 12.86 26.13
N LEU A 444 -4.91 12.28 24.99
CA LEU A 444 -6.13 11.50 24.83
C LEU A 444 -5.91 10.13 25.47
N ARG A 445 -6.61 9.87 26.58
CA ARG A 445 -6.49 8.60 27.30
C ARG A 445 -7.53 7.58 26.82
N ILE A 446 -7.08 6.41 26.39
CA ILE A 446 -7.90 5.23 26.10
C ILE A 446 -7.69 4.21 27.22
N GLU A 447 -8.76 3.89 27.93
CA GLU A 447 -8.76 2.91 29.01
C GLU A 447 -9.31 1.57 28.51
N VAL A 448 -8.53 0.51 28.67
CA VAL A 448 -8.94 -0.84 28.24
C VAL A 448 -9.12 -1.71 29.48
N ALA A 449 -10.38 -1.94 29.82
CA ALA A 449 -10.76 -2.76 30.97
C ALA A 449 -10.46 -4.25 30.77
N GLU A 450 -10.54 -5.02 31.88
CA GLU A 450 -10.38 -6.47 31.85
C GLU A 450 -11.34 -7.13 30.84
N ALA A 451 -10.82 -8.09 30.07
CA ALA A 451 -11.51 -8.82 29.02
C ALA A 451 -12.16 -7.94 27.93
N SER A 452 -11.85 -6.65 27.87
CA SER A 452 -12.34 -5.74 26.83
C SER A 452 -11.41 -5.71 25.62
N SER A 453 -11.99 -5.57 24.43
CA SER A 453 -11.24 -5.41 23.18
C SER A 453 -11.77 -4.22 22.40
N LEU A 454 -10.91 -3.23 22.13
CA LEU A 454 -11.26 -2.04 21.35
C LEU A 454 -10.56 -2.05 20.00
N LEU A 455 -11.31 -1.83 18.93
CA LEU A 455 -10.80 -1.53 17.61
C LEU A 455 -11.06 -0.06 17.27
N VAL A 456 -10.03 0.68 16.89
CA VAL A 456 -10.14 2.00 16.24
C VAL A 456 -9.69 1.86 14.80
N VAL A 457 -10.60 2.06 13.86
CA VAL A 457 -10.37 1.74 12.44
C VAL A 457 -10.74 2.91 11.53
N ALA A 458 -9.83 3.27 10.62
CA ALA A 458 -10.16 4.13 9.49
C ALA A 458 -10.95 3.33 8.45
N GLY A 459 -12.16 3.77 8.12
CA GLY A 459 -13.00 3.08 7.14
C GLY A 459 -14.41 3.64 7.10
N GLN A 460 -15.28 2.97 6.36
CA GLN A 460 -16.68 3.34 6.25
C GLN A 460 -17.55 2.48 7.15
N TRP A 461 -18.57 3.08 7.75
CA TRP A 461 -19.70 2.38 8.36
C TRP A 461 -20.91 2.51 7.44
N PRO A 462 -21.12 1.53 6.53
CA PRO A 462 -22.09 1.64 5.46
C PRO A 462 -23.52 1.66 6.00
N LEU A 463 -24.37 2.41 5.30
CA LEU A 463 -25.82 2.42 5.50
C LEU A 463 -26.43 1.23 4.77
N LEU A 464 -27.13 0.35 5.49
CA LEU A 464 -27.79 -0.83 4.95
C LEU A 464 -29.30 -0.62 4.86
N PRO A 465 -29.97 -1.17 3.83
CA PRO A 465 -31.43 -1.08 3.73
C PRO A 465 -32.10 -1.85 4.88
N ILE A 466 -33.09 -1.23 5.51
CA ILE A 466 -33.85 -1.85 6.61
C ILE A 466 -34.82 -2.89 6.03
N PRO A 467 -34.70 -4.18 6.39
CA PRO A 467 -35.61 -5.21 5.87
C PRO A 467 -37.08 -4.92 6.22
N GLY A 468 -37.95 -4.88 5.21
CA GLY A 468 -39.39 -4.66 5.39
C GLY A 468 -39.82 -3.19 5.57
N ALA A 469 -38.86 -2.24 5.56
CA ALA A 469 -39.15 -0.81 5.55
C ALA A 469 -39.40 -0.27 4.12
N PRO A 470 -39.96 0.94 3.97
CA PRO A 470 -40.11 1.58 2.65
C PRO A 470 -38.77 1.66 1.89
N PRO A 471 -38.78 1.54 0.54
CA PRO A 471 -37.57 1.67 -0.26
C PRO A 471 -36.83 2.98 0.03
N GLY A 472 -35.54 2.88 0.37
CA GLY A 472 -34.70 4.02 0.74
C GLY A 472 -34.53 4.24 2.24
N SER A 473 -35.27 3.52 3.10
CA SER A 473 -34.98 3.47 4.53
C SER A 473 -33.69 2.69 4.78
N VAL A 474 -32.68 3.37 5.32
CA VAL A 474 -31.35 2.81 5.59
C VAL A 474 -30.93 3.06 7.04
N GLU A 475 -30.15 2.13 7.60
CA GLU A 475 -29.62 2.23 8.96
C GLU A 475 -28.17 1.76 9.03
N ARG A 476 -27.47 2.18 10.09
CA ARG A 476 -26.16 1.63 10.43
C ARG A 476 -26.34 0.47 11.39
N VAL A 477 -25.86 -0.70 10.99
CA VAL A 477 -25.93 -1.93 11.79
C VAL A 477 -24.57 -2.16 12.45
N PRO A 478 -24.49 -2.36 13.78
CA PRO A 478 -23.26 -2.79 14.45
C PRO A 478 -22.72 -4.11 13.89
N GLY A 479 -21.40 -4.32 14.00
CA GLY A 479 -20.71 -5.47 13.42
C GLY A 479 -20.47 -5.36 11.90
N ARG A 480 -20.60 -4.15 11.33
CA ARG A 480 -20.36 -3.86 9.90
C ARG A 480 -19.38 -2.71 9.75
N VAL A 481 -18.25 -2.98 9.11
CA VAL A 481 -17.19 -2.01 8.82
C VAL A 481 -16.52 -2.36 7.50
N GLU A 482 -16.25 -1.35 6.67
CA GLU A 482 -15.44 -1.48 5.46
C GLU A 482 -14.14 -0.67 5.60
N ALA A 483 -13.00 -1.35 5.80
CA ALA A 483 -11.70 -0.70 6.00
C ALA A 483 -11.04 -0.28 4.66
N ARG A 484 -11.68 0.64 3.93
CA ARG A 484 -11.22 1.16 2.63
C ARG A 484 -11.60 2.64 2.45
N GLN A 485 -10.99 3.28 1.45
CA GLN A 485 -11.25 4.63 0.96
C GLN A 485 -10.97 5.80 1.92
N VAL A 486 -10.88 5.55 3.23
CA VAL A 486 -10.62 6.56 4.25
C VAL A 486 -9.17 6.49 4.72
N ARG A 487 -8.54 7.67 4.81
CA ARG A 487 -7.24 7.92 5.44
C ARG A 487 -7.44 8.86 6.63
N ALA A 488 -7.92 8.31 7.73
CA ALA A 488 -8.13 9.08 8.95
C ALA A 488 -6.80 9.62 9.48
N HIS A 489 -6.75 10.92 9.70
CA HIS A 489 -5.59 11.59 10.26
C HIS A 489 -5.94 12.18 11.62
N TRP A 490 -5.16 11.81 12.63
CA TRP A 490 -5.30 12.32 13.98
C TRP A 490 -3.95 12.86 14.45
N ALA A 491 -3.96 14.07 15.02
CA ALA A 491 -2.78 14.73 15.53
C ALA A 491 -2.97 15.11 17.01
N GLY A 492 -2.14 14.58 17.89
CA GLY A 492 -2.23 14.75 19.34
C GLY A 492 -1.35 13.73 20.08
N SER A 493 -1.34 13.78 21.42
CA SER A 493 -0.66 12.76 22.24
C SER A 493 -1.67 11.71 22.71
N LEU A 494 -1.43 10.43 22.43
CA LEU A 494 -2.33 9.32 22.78
C LEU A 494 -1.73 8.52 23.94
N GLU A 495 -2.50 8.34 25.00
CA GLU A 495 -2.15 7.52 26.15
C GLU A 495 -3.05 6.29 26.20
N VAL A 496 -2.47 5.11 26.33
CA VAL A 496 -3.21 3.84 26.45
C VAL A 496 -2.90 3.22 27.80
N VAL A 497 -3.94 2.80 28.53
CA VAL A 497 -3.78 2.11 29.82
C VAL A 497 -4.67 0.87 29.88
N GLY A 498 -4.10 -0.26 30.30
CA GLY A 498 -4.90 -1.42 30.69
C GLY A 498 -5.30 -1.29 32.16
N THR A 499 -6.60 -1.24 32.45
CA THR A 499 -7.14 -1.01 33.80
C THR A 499 -7.51 -2.30 34.55
N ALA A 500 -7.19 -3.46 33.99
CA ALA A 500 -7.32 -4.74 34.68
C ALA A 500 -6.35 -4.81 35.88
N ASP A 501 -6.74 -5.54 36.93
CA ASP A 501 -5.85 -5.80 38.08
C ASP A 501 -4.57 -6.50 37.61
N ASP A 502 -3.43 -6.23 38.24
CA ASP A 502 -2.11 -6.73 37.83
C ASP A 502 -2.06 -8.26 37.66
N ASP A 503 -2.79 -9.01 38.49
CA ASP A 503 -2.83 -10.48 38.45
C ASP A 503 -3.88 -11.03 37.48
N ALA A 504 -4.79 -10.22 36.96
CA ALA A 504 -5.92 -10.68 36.14
C ALA A 504 -5.44 -11.36 34.84
N PRO A 505 -5.83 -12.63 34.57
CA PRO A 505 -5.30 -13.37 33.42
C PRO A 505 -5.85 -12.86 32.07
N ASN A 506 -6.96 -12.13 32.09
CA ASN A 506 -7.68 -11.66 30.90
C ASN A 506 -7.48 -10.16 30.68
N ALA A 507 -6.23 -9.74 30.50
CA ALA A 507 -5.91 -8.35 30.18
C ALA A 507 -6.57 -7.94 28.84
N GLY A 508 -7.02 -6.69 28.74
CA GLY A 508 -7.69 -6.18 27.55
C GLY A 508 -6.75 -5.96 26.36
N ALA A 509 -7.33 -5.69 25.19
CA ALA A 509 -6.60 -5.50 23.93
C ALA A 509 -7.04 -4.24 23.16
N LEU A 510 -6.07 -3.53 22.56
CA LEU A 510 -6.30 -2.39 21.69
C LEU A 510 -5.77 -2.65 20.28
N PHE A 511 -6.59 -2.40 19.27
CA PHE A 511 -6.27 -2.51 17.86
C PHE A 511 -6.44 -1.15 17.19
N LEU A 512 -5.35 -0.61 16.64
CA LEU A 512 -5.35 0.61 15.84
C LEU A 512 -5.11 0.22 14.38
N HIS A 513 -6.06 0.57 13.50
CA HIS A 513 -6.08 0.05 12.15
C HIS A 513 -6.29 1.14 11.09
N GLY A 514 -5.35 1.32 10.16
CA GLY A 514 -5.51 2.26 9.04
C GLY A 514 -5.31 3.75 9.38
N LEU A 515 -4.77 4.09 10.55
CA LEU A 515 -4.69 5.47 11.05
C LEU A 515 -3.37 6.14 10.67
N LEU A 516 -3.42 7.43 10.30
CA LEU A 516 -2.26 8.32 10.28
C LEU A 516 -2.23 9.09 11.60
N LEU A 517 -1.31 8.70 12.49
CA LEU A 517 -1.15 9.25 13.84
C LEU A 517 0.07 10.18 13.87
N GLU A 518 -0.14 11.44 14.22
CA GLU A 518 0.93 12.42 14.43
C GLU A 518 1.02 12.77 15.92
N GLY A 519 2.12 12.36 16.57
CA GLY A 519 2.34 12.63 17.99
C GLY A 519 2.93 11.45 18.75
N ALA A 520 2.97 11.56 20.07
CA ALA A 520 3.41 10.47 20.94
C ALA A 520 2.28 9.44 21.13
N LEU A 521 2.64 8.17 21.14
CA LEU A 521 1.77 7.07 21.52
C LEU A 521 2.40 6.37 22.72
N ASP A 522 1.86 6.64 23.91
CA ASP A 522 2.43 6.18 25.16
C ASP A 522 1.52 5.12 25.79
N VAL A 523 2.05 3.91 25.94
CA VAL A 523 1.41 2.87 26.76
C VAL A 523 1.87 3.08 28.19
N LEU A 524 0.95 3.55 29.02
CA LEU A 524 1.20 3.83 30.43
C LEU A 524 1.27 2.53 31.24
N ASP A 525 1.77 2.67 32.45
CA ASP A 525 1.77 1.59 33.44
C ASP A 525 0.34 1.07 33.71
N GLY A 526 0.18 -0.25 33.78
CA GLY A 526 -1.11 -0.95 33.88
C GLY A 526 -0.99 -2.40 33.42
N ASN A 527 -2.11 -3.08 33.14
CA ASN A 527 -2.14 -4.47 32.67
C ASN A 527 -2.86 -4.58 31.31
N LEU A 528 -2.17 -4.17 30.24
CA LEU A 528 -2.63 -4.33 28.85
C LEU A 528 -2.11 -5.65 28.27
N GLY A 529 -3.00 -6.45 27.67
CA GLY A 529 -2.67 -7.76 27.11
C GLY A 529 -2.09 -7.67 25.69
N GLN A 530 -2.63 -6.78 24.86
CA GLN A 530 -2.19 -6.62 23.47
C GLN A 530 -2.38 -5.19 22.98
N LEU A 531 -1.38 -4.70 22.25
CA LEU A 531 -1.47 -3.50 21.42
C LEU A 531 -1.08 -3.87 19.99
N GLU A 532 -1.99 -3.68 19.05
CA GLU A 532 -1.75 -3.97 17.63
C GLU A 532 -1.90 -2.70 16.79
N LEU A 533 -0.85 -2.36 16.05
CA LEU A 533 -0.85 -1.32 15.03
C LEU A 533 -0.79 -2.00 13.66
N ALA A 534 -1.88 -1.96 12.91
CA ALA A 534 -1.96 -2.59 11.60
C ALA A 534 -2.34 -1.56 10.52
N HIS A 535 -1.52 -1.45 9.47
CA HIS A 535 -1.69 -0.40 8.46
C HIS A 535 -1.73 1.01 9.05
N CYS A 536 -0.93 1.28 10.07
CA CYS A 536 -0.85 2.60 10.69
C CYS A 536 0.42 3.32 10.24
N THR A 537 0.34 4.64 10.16
CA THR A 537 1.52 5.51 10.02
C THR A 537 1.64 6.33 11.29
N LEU A 538 2.64 6.04 12.12
CA LEU A 538 2.95 6.83 13.31
C LEU A 538 4.12 7.76 12.99
N LEU A 539 3.87 9.07 13.04
CA LEU A 539 4.87 10.11 12.80
C LEU A 539 5.25 10.78 14.12
N PRO A 540 6.53 11.18 14.27
CA PRO A 540 6.95 11.92 15.45
C PRO A 540 6.23 13.27 15.53
N ALA A 541 5.94 13.72 16.75
CA ALA A 541 5.53 15.09 17.00
C ALA A 541 6.56 16.09 16.45
N ALA A 542 6.14 17.29 16.09
CA ALA A 542 7.02 18.36 15.61
C ALA A 542 8.17 18.73 16.58
N SER A 543 8.06 18.37 17.88
CA SER A 543 9.11 18.48 18.89
C SER A 543 10.25 17.44 18.75
N GLY A 544 10.14 16.49 17.83
CA GLY A 544 11.13 15.44 17.60
C GLY A 544 11.07 14.27 18.60
N THR A 545 10.10 14.28 19.52
CA THR A 545 9.98 13.31 20.62
C THR A 545 8.88 12.25 20.42
N GLY A 546 8.13 12.29 19.31
CA GLY A 546 7.04 11.33 19.09
C GLY A 546 7.58 9.96 18.67
N ALA A 547 7.65 9.08 19.65
CA ALA A 547 7.91 7.65 19.49
C ALA A 547 6.69 6.88 19.99
N LEU A 548 6.60 5.60 19.62
CA LEU A 548 5.78 4.66 20.38
C LEU A 548 6.56 4.30 21.64
N THR A 549 6.10 4.71 22.81
CA THR A 549 6.73 4.34 24.08
C THR A 549 5.86 3.40 24.88
N VAL A 550 6.47 2.41 25.52
CA VAL A 550 5.79 1.46 26.39
C VAL A 550 6.45 1.47 27.76
N GLN A 551 5.67 1.80 28.78
CA GLN A 551 6.06 1.69 30.18
C GLN A 551 5.61 0.33 30.71
N ALA A 552 6.55 -0.57 30.98
CA ALA A 552 6.25 -1.96 31.27
C ALA A 552 5.87 -2.26 32.74
N GLY A 553 5.81 -1.26 33.62
CA GLY A 553 5.71 -1.40 35.09
C GLY A 553 4.73 -2.47 35.61
N GLY A 554 3.61 -2.69 34.93
CA GLY A 554 2.65 -3.79 35.10
C GLY A 554 2.32 -4.54 33.80
N ASN A 555 2.76 -4.04 32.64
CA ASN A 555 2.40 -4.56 31.31
C ASN A 555 3.22 -5.81 30.90
N THR A 556 3.60 -6.65 31.85
CA THR A 556 4.52 -7.79 31.61
C THR A 556 3.98 -8.83 30.64
N ARG A 557 2.64 -8.90 30.47
CA ARG A 557 1.96 -9.79 29.52
C ARG A 557 1.70 -9.15 28.15
N LEU A 558 2.04 -7.89 27.96
CA LEU A 558 1.76 -7.14 26.74
C LEU A 558 2.44 -7.75 25.51
N ALA A 559 1.63 -8.11 24.53
CA ALA A 559 2.09 -8.41 23.18
C ALA A 559 1.94 -7.15 22.30
N LEU A 560 3.06 -6.52 21.94
CA LEU A 560 3.07 -5.41 20.99
C LEU A 560 3.24 -5.95 19.56
N ARG A 561 2.32 -5.60 18.65
CA ARG A 561 2.35 -6.04 17.25
C ARG A 561 2.30 -4.84 16.32
N VAL A 562 3.26 -4.75 15.39
CA VAL A 562 3.30 -3.71 14.35
C VAL A 562 3.30 -4.40 12.99
N LEU A 563 2.20 -4.28 12.26
CA LEU A 563 1.90 -5.04 11.05
C LEU A 563 1.65 -4.07 9.88
N GLN A 564 2.34 -4.25 8.75
CA GLN A 564 2.15 -3.43 7.53
C GLN A 564 2.11 -1.91 7.79
N SER A 565 2.95 -1.44 8.72
CA SER A 565 2.90 -0.08 9.25
C SER A 565 4.20 0.69 9.00
N ILE A 566 4.10 2.02 8.98
CA ILE A 566 5.25 2.93 9.00
C ILE A 566 5.28 3.53 10.40
N CYS A 567 6.28 3.19 11.19
CA CYS A 567 6.35 3.60 12.59
C CYS A 567 7.59 4.46 12.84
N ALA A 568 7.39 5.57 13.54
CA ALA A 568 8.45 6.26 14.25
C ALA A 568 9.20 5.29 15.19
N PRO A 569 10.36 5.69 15.74
CA PRO A 569 11.09 4.88 16.73
C PRO A 569 10.18 4.29 17.82
N ILE A 570 10.48 3.05 18.22
CA ILE A 570 9.74 2.31 19.24
C ILE A 570 10.66 2.11 20.45
N ALA A 571 10.21 2.48 21.64
CA ALA A 571 10.92 2.28 22.89
C ALA A 571 10.07 1.49 23.89
N VAL A 572 10.59 0.37 24.39
CA VAL A 572 9.93 -0.50 25.37
C VAL A 572 10.77 -0.52 26.64
N ASN A 573 10.29 0.19 27.66
CA ASN A 573 10.98 0.37 28.93
C ASN A 573 10.54 -0.72 29.92
N GLY A 574 11.25 -1.84 29.90
CA GLY A 574 11.07 -2.98 30.81
C GLY A 574 10.47 -4.23 30.13
N PRO A 575 10.23 -5.30 30.92
CA PRO A 575 9.87 -6.60 30.38
C PRO A 575 8.41 -6.64 29.90
N VAL A 576 8.21 -7.00 28.64
CA VAL A 576 6.90 -7.31 28.05
C VAL A 576 6.91 -8.74 27.49
N ARG A 577 5.75 -9.30 27.14
CA ARG A 577 5.66 -10.66 26.59
C ARG A 577 6.44 -10.81 25.29
N GLY A 578 6.39 -9.80 24.44
CA GLY A 578 7.17 -9.74 23.22
C GLY A 578 6.72 -8.63 22.28
N VAL A 579 7.60 -8.30 21.35
CA VAL A 579 7.35 -7.32 20.29
C VAL A 579 7.48 -8.02 18.94
N ALA A 580 6.41 -7.99 18.16
CA ALA A 580 6.38 -8.55 16.82
C ALA A 580 6.26 -7.44 15.78
N VAL A 581 7.17 -7.41 14.81
CA VAL A 581 7.14 -6.43 13.70
C VAL A 581 7.15 -7.19 12.39
N ALA A 582 6.08 -7.04 11.60
CA ALA A 582 5.93 -7.73 10.33
C ALA A 582 5.58 -6.76 9.20
N ASP A 583 6.21 -6.92 8.03
CA ASP A 583 5.92 -6.15 6.81
C ASP A 583 5.95 -4.63 7.02
N SER A 584 6.79 -4.15 7.95
CA SER A 584 6.77 -2.78 8.45
C SER A 584 8.10 -2.06 8.28
N LEU A 585 8.03 -0.74 8.27
CA LEU A 585 9.18 0.15 8.31
C LEU A 585 9.21 0.83 9.67
N VAL A 586 10.32 0.70 10.40
CA VAL A 586 10.47 1.27 11.75
C VAL A 586 11.73 2.12 11.83
N GLY A 587 11.61 3.28 12.48
CA GLY A 587 12.72 4.19 12.76
C GLY A 587 12.51 5.55 12.11
N GLN A 588 13.53 6.40 12.19
CA GLN A 588 13.42 7.78 11.73
C GLN A 588 13.87 7.94 10.27
N ALA A 589 12.99 8.56 9.50
CA ALA A 589 13.14 8.84 8.09
C ALA A 589 14.02 10.08 7.78
N GLN A 590 14.52 10.77 8.80
CA GLN A 590 15.19 12.07 8.67
C GLN A 590 16.62 12.02 9.23
N GLU A 591 17.58 12.62 8.52
CA GLU A 591 19.04 12.50 8.72
C GLU A 591 19.58 12.95 10.10
N ALA A 592 18.75 13.51 10.98
CA ALA A 592 19.21 14.30 12.14
C ALA A 592 19.07 13.64 13.52
N ALA A 593 18.49 12.44 13.64
CA ALA A 593 18.19 11.88 14.96
C ALA A 593 18.90 10.54 15.23
N THR A 594 19.50 10.46 16.42
CA THR A 594 20.35 9.37 16.92
C THR A 594 19.58 8.30 17.71
N LEU A 595 18.24 8.28 17.62
CA LEU A 595 17.45 7.32 18.36
C LEU A 595 17.53 5.93 17.71
N PRO A 596 17.58 4.84 18.51
CA PRO A 596 17.38 3.50 18.01
C PRO A 596 16.02 3.38 17.31
N ALA A 597 15.94 2.60 16.24
CA ALA A 597 14.67 2.34 15.57
C ALA A 597 13.73 1.53 16.47
N LEU A 598 14.28 0.56 17.19
CA LEU A 598 13.55 -0.29 18.13
C LEU A 598 14.44 -0.60 19.33
N ASP A 599 14.10 -0.02 20.47
CA ASP A 599 14.81 -0.20 21.73
C ASP A 599 13.96 -1.01 22.72
N ALA A 600 14.30 -2.28 22.92
CA ALA A 600 13.57 -3.18 23.80
C ALA A 600 14.52 -4.20 24.45
N PRO A 601 15.48 -3.75 25.27
CA PRO A 601 16.56 -4.60 25.81
C PRO A 601 16.05 -5.73 26.71
N ASP A 602 14.85 -5.57 27.30
CA ASP A 602 14.21 -6.56 28.18
C ASP A 602 13.13 -7.41 27.49
N ALA A 603 12.89 -7.22 26.19
CA ALA A 603 11.83 -7.91 25.45
C ALA A 603 12.36 -8.89 24.39
N ALA A 604 11.60 -9.97 24.17
CA ALA A 604 11.83 -10.85 23.02
C ALA A 604 11.26 -10.22 21.75
N LEU A 605 12.07 -10.18 20.69
CA LEU A 605 11.70 -9.64 19.38
C LEU A 605 11.46 -10.75 18.35
N ASP A 606 10.35 -10.65 17.62
CA ASP A 606 10.06 -11.46 16.43
C ASP A 606 9.84 -10.55 15.21
N LEU A 607 10.82 -10.51 14.32
CA LEU A 607 10.88 -9.56 13.21
C LEU A 607 10.77 -10.30 11.88
N LEU A 608 9.83 -9.90 11.02
CA LEU A 608 9.57 -10.56 9.75
C LEU A 608 9.43 -9.53 8.63
N ARG A 609 10.15 -9.71 7.51
CA ARG A 609 9.99 -8.90 6.28
C ARG A 609 9.91 -7.40 6.58
N SER A 610 10.80 -6.88 7.40
CA SER A 610 10.74 -5.50 7.91
C SER A 610 12.07 -4.78 7.75
N SER A 611 12.02 -3.46 7.63
CA SER A 611 13.20 -2.60 7.45
C SER A 611 13.34 -1.66 8.65
N PHE A 612 14.54 -1.62 9.25
CA PHE A 612 14.84 -0.80 10.42
C PHE A 612 15.86 0.28 10.08
N PHE A 613 15.46 1.55 10.25
CA PHE A 613 16.31 2.74 10.05
C PHE A 613 16.78 3.29 11.39
N GLY A 614 17.83 2.66 11.92
CA GLY A 614 18.38 2.93 13.25
C GLY A 614 18.82 1.62 13.92
N GLU A 615 19.42 1.74 15.11
CA GLU A 615 19.84 0.58 15.89
C GLU A 615 18.63 -0.22 16.40
N VAL A 616 18.85 -1.50 16.67
CA VAL A 616 17.83 -2.38 17.27
C VAL A 616 18.41 -3.07 18.49
N HIS A 617 17.81 -2.87 19.66
CA HIS A 617 18.24 -3.47 20.93
C HIS A 617 17.16 -4.44 21.43
N ALA A 618 17.58 -5.63 21.88
CA ALA A 618 16.68 -6.74 22.18
C ALA A 618 17.21 -7.62 23.32
N LEU A 619 16.32 -8.23 24.10
CA LEU A 619 16.71 -9.31 25.02
C LEU A 619 17.09 -10.56 24.23
N SER A 620 16.22 -10.96 23.29
CA SER A 620 16.43 -12.09 22.38
C SER A 620 15.78 -11.79 21.03
N LEU A 621 16.29 -12.38 19.95
CA LEU A 621 15.93 -11.97 18.59
C LEU A 621 15.67 -13.17 17.67
N ASN A 622 14.45 -13.22 17.13
CA ASN A 622 14.12 -13.97 15.92
C ASN A 622 13.92 -12.97 14.79
N ALA A 623 14.63 -13.13 13.67
CA ALA A 623 14.46 -12.27 12.52
C ALA A 623 14.52 -13.07 11.21
N SER A 624 13.59 -12.80 10.29
CA SER A 624 13.54 -13.39 8.96
C SER A 624 13.29 -12.33 7.89
N ASP A 625 14.07 -12.36 6.83
CA ASP A 625 13.88 -11.51 5.65
C ASP A 625 13.90 -10.00 5.95
N CYS A 626 14.60 -9.59 7.01
CA CYS A 626 14.69 -8.19 7.44
C CYS A 626 15.93 -7.47 6.88
N ILE A 627 15.86 -6.14 6.84
CA ILE A 627 17.01 -5.28 6.62
C ILE A 627 17.25 -4.43 7.88
N PHE A 628 18.44 -4.56 8.46
CA PHE A 628 18.92 -3.66 9.51
C PHE A 628 19.94 -2.69 8.91
N ASP A 629 19.64 -1.39 8.94
CA ASP A 629 20.53 -0.38 8.40
C ASP A 629 21.66 0.01 9.37
N ALA A 630 21.45 -0.18 10.67
CA ALA A 630 22.44 0.05 11.73
C ALA A 630 22.62 -1.20 12.62
N PRO A 631 23.65 -1.24 13.49
CA PRO A 631 23.96 -2.42 14.30
C PRO A 631 22.80 -2.88 15.18
N VAL A 632 22.68 -4.20 15.32
CA VAL A 632 21.69 -4.87 16.17
C VAL A 632 22.38 -5.45 17.39
N LEU A 633 21.84 -5.22 18.59
CA LEU A 633 22.34 -5.74 19.86
C LEU A 633 21.29 -6.65 20.50
N ALA A 634 21.61 -7.93 20.64
CA ALA A 634 20.80 -8.88 21.39
C ALA A 634 21.57 -9.34 22.63
N GLU A 635 20.98 -9.19 23.82
CA GLU A 635 21.65 -9.59 25.07
C GLU A 635 21.83 -11.11 25.17
N ARG A 636 20.76 -11.88 24.91
CA ARG A 636 20.75 -13.34 24.97
C ARG A 636 20.95 -13.98 23.61
N ARG A 637 22.20 -14.02 23.16
CA ARG A 637 22.60 -14.57 21.85
C ARG A 637 22.45 -16.10 21.71
N GLN A 638 22.24 -16.81 22.82
CA GLN A 638 22.01 -18.25 22.84
C GLN A 638 20.56 -18.62 22.45
N ILE A 639 19.65 -17.63 22.41
CA ILE A 639 18.23 -17.80 22.12
C ILE A 639 17.90 -17.03 20.85
N GLY A 640 17.21 -17.70 19.92
CA GLY A 640 16.74 -17.12 18.67
C GLY A 640 17.66 -17.37 17.47
N CYS A 641 17.22 -16.90 16.30
CA CYS A 641 17.90 -17.08 15.03
C CYS A 641 17.63 -15.91 14.09
N VAL A 642 18.66 -15.42 13.42
CA VAL A 642 18.56 -14.42 12.36
C VAL A 642 18.82 -15.11 11.03
N ARG A 643 17.85 -15.06 10.09
CA ARG A 643 17.91 -15.79 8.83
C ARG A 643 17.50 -14.94 7.63
N PHE A 644 18.20 -15.10 6.51
CA PHE A 644 17.86 -14.38 5.26
C PHE A 644 17.77 -12.85 5.40
N CYS A 645 18.44 -12.30 6.42
CA CYS A 645 18.47 -10.87 6.69
C CYS A 645 19.77 -10.24 6.18
N TYR A 646 19.74 -8.94 5.93
CA TYR A 646 20.95 -8.13 5.93
C TYR A 646 21.25 -7.68 7.37
N VAL A 647 22.42 -8.05 7.88
CA VAL A 647 22.87 -7.74 9.25
C VAL A 647 24.22 -7.03 9.17
N PRO A 648 24.32 -5.75 9.60
CA PRO A 648 25.58 -5.03 9.60
C PRO A 648 26.68 -5.78 10.37
N PRO A 649 27.94 -5.79 9.91
CA PRO A 649 29.03 -6.55 10.52
C PRO A 649 29.21 -6.33 12.03
N ALA A 650 29.03 -5.09 12.50
CA ALA A 650 29.14 -4.70 13.91
C ALA A 650 28.03 -5.25 14.84
N SER A 651 27.02 -5.95 14.30
CA SER A 651 25.87 -6.43 15.08
C SER A 651 26.21 -7.63 15.96
N GLN A 652 25.72 -7.61 17.21
CA GLN A 652 25.81 -8.70 18.18
C GLN A 652 24.49 -9.45 18.25
N VAL A 653 24.27 -10.37 17.31
CA VAL A 653 23.01 -11.12 17.17
C VAL A 653 23.17 -12.59 17.57
N PRO A 654 22.06 -13.34 17.70
CA PRO A 654 22.06 -14.80 17.77
C PRO A 654 22.63 -15.45 16.50
N ARG A 655 22.50 -16.78 16.40
CA ARG A 655 23.00 -17.53 15.23
C ARG A 655 22.44 -16.93 13.94
N ARG A 656 23.36 -16.67 13.00
CA ARG A 656 23.05 -16.18 11.65
C ARG A 656 22.92 -17.37 10.69
N TYR A 657 21.91 -17.35 9.84
CA TYR A 657 21.68 -18.37 8.81
C TYR A 657 21.43 -17.71 7.45
N ARG A 658 22.37 -17.88 6.52
CA ARG A 658 22.30 -17.31 5.15
C ARG A 658 22.07 -15.79 5.13
N CYS A 659 22.57 -15.07 6.13
CA CYS A 659 22.50 -13.62 6.21
C CYS A 659 23.57 -12.96 5.33
N GLN A 660 23.26 -11.76 4.84
CA GLN A 660 24.23 -10.90 4.15
C GLN A 660 24.79 -9.85 5.12
N PRO A 661 26.05 -9.41 4.96
CA PRO A 661 27.02 -9.80 3.92
C PRO A 661 27.73 -11.15 4.18
N GLN A 662 27.54 -11.75 5.36
CA GLN A 662 28.31 -12.92 5.81
C GLN A 662 28.31 -14.09 4.82
N LEU A 663 27.16 -14.42 4.23
CA LEU A 663 27.04 -15.53 3.28
C LEU A 663 27.90 -15.30 2.03
N GLU A 664 27.88 -14.09 1.46
CA GLU A 664 28.73 -13.75 0.32
C GLU A 664 30.21 -13.80 0.71
N THR A 665 30.58 -13.28 1.89
CA THR A 665 31.94 -13.34 2.40
C THR A 665 32.44 -14.78 2.53
N GLU A 666 31.66 -15.65 3.18
CA GLU A 666 31.99 -17.07 3.35
C GLU A 666 32.12 -17.78 1.99
N THR A 667 31.22 -17.48 1.05
CA THR A 667 31.24 -18.06 -0.30
C THR A 667 32.49 -17.65 -1.07
N ARG A 668 32.87 -16.37 -1.05
CA ARG A 668 34.08 -15.88 -1.74
C ARG A 668 35.37 -16.36 -1.10
N ILE A 669 35.44 -16.41 0.23
CA ILE A 669 36.60 -16.97 0.94
C ILE A 669 36.76 -18.46 0.64
N ALA A 670 35.65 -19.23 0.61
CA ALA A 670 35.70 -20.64 0.21
C ALA A 670 36.20 -20.81 -1.23
N ALA A 671 35.76 -19.97 -2.16
CA ALA A 671 36.25 -19.97 -3.54
C ALA A 671 37.74 -19.60 -3.64
N LEU A 672 38.19 -18.59 -2.90
CA LEU A 672 39.60 -18.18 -2.81
C LEU A 672 40.46 -19.33 -2.28
N ARG A 673 40.05 -19.99 -1.19
CA ARG A 673 40.76 -21.15 -0.62
C ARG A 673 40.84 -22.30 -1.61
N ALA A 674 39.76 -22.58 -2.34
CA ALA A 674 39.76 -23.62 -3.38
C ALA A 674 40.71 -23.30 -4.54
N GLN A 675 40.78 -22.03 -4.96
CA GLN A 675 41.71 -21.57 -6.00
C GLN A 675 43.17 -21.65 -5.55
N ALA A 676 43.48 -21.21 -4.32
CA ALA A 676 44.83 -21.30 -3.76
C ALA A 676 45.29 -22.76 -3.65
N LEU A 677 44.42 -23.64 -3.15
CA LEU A 677 44.71 -25.08 -3.06
C LEU A 677 44.99 -25.69 -4.44
N ALA A 678 44.20 -25.33 -5.46
CA ALA A 678 44.42 -25.78 -6.84
C ALA A 678 45.75 -25.26 -7.43
N ALA A 679 46.22 -24.09 -6.98
CA ALA A 679 47.51 -23.51 -7.34
C ALA A 679 48.69 -24.03 -6.48
N GLY A 680 48.45 -24.94 -5.52
CA GLY A 680 49.47 -25.46 -4.63
C GLY A 680 49.92 -24.48 -3.54
N SER A 681 49.13 -23.44 -3.26
CA SER A 681 49.36 -22.46 -2.19
C SER A 681 48.24 -22.50 -1.14
N VAL A 682 48.38 -21.69 -0.09
CA VAL A 682 47.36 -21.52 0.95
C VAL A 682 46.96 -20.05 0.97
N ALA A 683 45.64 -19.79 0.97
CA ALA A 683 45.12 -18.43 1.10
C ALA A 683 45.54 -17.84 2.46
N THR A 684 46.06 -16.62 2.43
CA THR A 684 46.54 -15.90 3.61
C THR A 684 45.39 -15.18 4.31
N ALA A 685 45.54 -14.92 5.62
CA ALA A 685 44.57 -14.14 6.38
C ALA A 685 44.35 -12.73 5.79
N ALA A 686 45.41 -12.11 5.26
CA ALA A 686 45.32 -10.80 4.63
C ALA A 686 44.46 -10.80 3.35
N GLU A 687 44.54 -11.86 2.53
CA GLU A 687 43.68 -12.02 1.36
C GLU A 687 42.21 -12.25 1.77
N GLU A 688 41.95 -13.02 2.82
CA GLU A 688 40.60 -13.23 3.36
C GLU A 688 40.01 -11.94 3.94
N ASP A 689 40.81 -11.15 4.66
CA ASP A 689 40.40 -9.85 5.21
C ASP A 689 40.12 -8.84 4.09
N THR A 690 40.87 -8.90 2.98
CA THR A 690 40.64 -8.07 1.80
C THR A 690 39.30 -8.43 1.16
N VAL A 691 39.00 -9.72 0.97
CA VAL A 691 37.70 -10.20 0.47
C VAL A 691 36.56 -9.75 1.40
N ARG A 692 36.76 -9.83 2.72
CA ARG A 692 35.76 -9.37 3.70
C ARG A 692 35.48 -7.88 3.55
N ALA A 693 36.52 -7.05 3.51
CA ALA A 693 36.39 -5.59 3.35
C ALA A 693 35.71 -5.21 2.01
N GLU A 694 36.05 -5.90 0.91
CA GLU A 694 35.39 -5.70 -0.38
C GLU A 694 33.91 -6.05 -0.35
N VAL A 695 33.54 -7.19 0.23
CA VAL A 695 32.14 -7.62 0.33
C VAL A 695 31.36 -6.65 1.22
N GLU A 696 31.89 -6.24 2.36
CA GLU A 696 31.25 -5.26 3.25
C GLU A 696 31.06 -3.88 2.58
N ALA A 697 31.96 -3.48 1.68
CA ALA A 697 31.83 -2.25 0.92
C ALA A 697 30.75 -2.31 -0.18
N VAL A 698 30.51 -3.48 -0.77
CA VAL A 698 29.64 -3.66 -1.95
C VAL A 698 28.25 -4.20 -1.58
N VAL A 699 28.17 -5.15 -0.65
CA VAL A 699 26.91 -5.79 -0.22
C VAL A 699 26.35 -5.00 0.95
N ARG A 700 25.67 -3.89 0.62
CA ARG A 700 24.95 -3.05 1.58
C ARG A 700 23.60 -2.61 1.02
N PRO A 701 22.59 -2.37 1.87
CA PRO A 701 21.29 -1.90 1.43
C PRO A 701 21.45 -0.49 0.84
N MET A 702 20.79 -0.25 -0.28
CA MET A 702 20.70 1.07 -0.91
C MET A 702 19.24 1.35 -1.16
N PHE A 703 18.75 2.48 -0.68
CA PHE A 703 17.37 2.90 -0.81
C PHE A 703 17.27 4.08 -1.78
N VAL A 704 16.16 4.18 -2.50
CA VAL A 704 15.85 5.34 -3.36
C VAL A 704 15.65 6.57 -2.48
N SER A 705 14.86 6.44 -1.41
CA SER A 705 14.68 7.47 -0.41
C SER A 705 14.46 6.85 0.96
N ARG A 706 14.84 7.60 1.99
CA ARG A 706 14.56 7.29 3.39
C ARG A 706 13.63 8.30 4.03
N VAL A 707 13.24 9.35 3.30
CA VAL A 707 12.49 10.50 3.81
C VAL A 707 10.99 10.25 3.69
N TYR A 708 10.26 10.44 4.79
CA TYR A 708 8.82 10.36 4.77
C TYR A 708 8.23 11.54 3.99
N GLY A 709 7.27 11.26 3.11
CA GLY A 709 6.77 12.21 2.10
C GLY A 709 7.31 11.91 0.70
N ASP A 710 8.48 11.27 0.59
CA ASP A 710 8.97 10.74 -0.68
C ASP A 710 8.19 9.48 -1.05
N PRO A 711 7.64 9.40 -2.29
CA PRO A 711 6.80 8.28 -2.70
C PRO A 711 7.58 6.94 -2.80
N ALA A 712 8.91 6.98 -2.85
CA ALA A 712 9.80 5.83 -2.89
C ALA A 712 10.42 5.48 -1.53
N LEU A 713 9.84 5.95 -0.41
CA LEU A 713 10.28 5.66 0.95
C LEU A 713 10.57 4.16 1.17
N GLY A 714 11.80 3.84 1.54
CA GLY A 714 12.25 2.50 1.86
C GLY A 714 12.35 1.54 0.67
N GLN A 715 12.13 2.01 -0.56
CA GLN A 715 12.28 1.20 -1.76
C GLN A 715 13.76 0.93 -2.03
N LEU A 716 14.14 -0.32 -2.28
CA LEU A 716 15.50 -0.63 -2.71
C LEU A 716 15.80 -0.02 -4.09
N GLU A 717 16.98 0.58 -4.18
CA GLU A 717 17.52 1.12 -5.42
C GLU A 717 17.97 -0.03 -6.35
N GLN A 718 17.91 0.16 -7.67
CA GLN A 718 18.15 -0.92 -8.63
C GLN A 718 19.59 -1.46 -8.62
N ARG A 719 20.57 -0.64 -8.25
CA ARG A 719 21.99 -0.99 -8.11
C ARG A 719 22.29 -1.58 -6.74
N CYS A 720 21.30 -1.65 -5.83
CA CYS A 720 21.46 -2.40 -4.59
C CYS A 720 21.91 -3.84 -4.92
N ALA A 721 22.81 -4.38 -4.10
CA ALA A 721 23.42 -5.67 -4.31
C ALA A 721 22.36 -6.77 -4.57
N VAL A 722 22.60 -7.61 -5.58
CA VAL A 722 21.67 -8.69 -5.95
C VAL A 722 21.44 -9.65 -4.78
N GLN A 723 22.45 -9.81 -3.93
CA GLN A 723 22.40 -10.56 -2.67
C GLN A 723 21.30 -10.08 -1.71
N ILE A 724 20.93 -8.79 -1.76
CA ILE A 724 19.86 -8.21 -0.95
C ILE A 724 18.54 -8.20 -1.74
N ARG A 725 18.60 -7.80 -3.02
CA ARG A 725 17.42 -7.76 -3.91
C ARG A 725 16.79 -9.14 -4.16
N THR A 726 17.51 -10.24 -3.92
CA THR A 726 17.01 -11.62 -4.13
C THR A 726 17.29 -12.53 -2.93
N GLY A 727 17.69 -11.95 -1.80
CA GLY A 727 18.24 -12.70 -0.67
C GLY A 727 17.25 -13.21 0.37
N ALA A 728 15.96 -12.84 0.25
CA ALA A 728 14.93 -13.37 1.13
C ALA A 728 14.76 -14.89 0.93
N ALA A 729 14.15 -15.58 1.90
CA ALA A 729 13.87 -17.02 1.86
C ALA A 729 13.08 -17.45 0.61
N SER A 730 12.18 -16.57 0.14
CA SER A 730 11.37 -16.76 -1.08
C SER A 730 12.11 -16.43 -2.38
N GLY A 731 13.35 -15.94 -2.31
CA GLY A 731 14.10 -15.35 -3.42
C GLY A 731 13.65 -13.93 -3.79
N ALA A 732 12.73 -13.33 -3.03
CA ALA A 732 12.34 -11.94 -3.17
C ALA A 732 13.40 -11.00 -2.57
N GLU A 733 13.15 -9.69 -2.63
CA GLU A 733 13.96 -8.71 -1.91
C GLU A 733 13.75 -8.83 -0.40
N MET A 734 14.80 -8.56 0.37
CA MET A 734 14.69 -8.45 1.82
C MET A 734 13.97 -7.15 2.22
N GLY A 735 13.40 -7.11 3.43
CA GLY A 735 12.82 -5.93 4.05
C GLY A 735 11.32 -5.76 3.83
N VAL A 736 10.83 -4.56 4.14
CA VAL A 736 9.40 -4.19 4.18
C VAL A 736 8.61 -4.53 2.91
N TYR A 737 9.25 -4.47 1.74
CA TYR A 737 8.59 -4.69 0.45
C TYR A 737 8.79 -6.10 -0.13
N ALA A 738 9.29 -7.06 0.66
CA ALA A 738 9.48 -8.44 0.24
C ALA A 738 8.20 -9.06 -0.37
N HIS A 739 7.03 -8.71 0.16
CA HIS A 739 5.73 -9.19 -0.31
C HIS A 739 5.38 -8.73 -1.74
N LEU A 740 6.01 -7.68 -2.26
CA LEU A 740 5.81 -7.23 -3.65
C LEU A 740 6.48 -8.14 -4.67
N GLN A 741 7.43 -8.99 -4.24
CA GLN A 741 8.11 -9.97 -5.09
C GLN A 741 8.64 -9.36 -6.41
N GLN A 742 9.27 -8.18 -6.31
CA GLN A 742 9.78 -7.44 -7.48
C GLN A 742 10.70 -8.30 -8.38
N PRO A 743 11.62 -9.12 -7.85
CA PRO A 743 12.47 -9.98 -8.68
C PRO A 743 11.67 -11.01 -9.48
N GLN A 744 10.62 -11.59 -8.88
CA GLN A 744 9.76 -12.58 -9.53
C GLN A 744 8.95 -11.93 -10.67
N ARG A 745 8.44 -10.72 -10.45
CA ARG A 745 7.74 -9.93 -11.47
C ARG A 745 8.66 -9.61 -12.65
N GLU A 746 9.89 -9.16 -12.37
CA GLU A 746 10.90 -8.94 -13.42
C GLU A 746 11.28 -10.24 -14.14
N ALA A 747 11.40 -11.36 -13.44
CA ALA A 747 11.71 -12.66 -14.03
C ALA A 747 10.58 -13.15 -14.94
N ASN A 748 9.32 -13.01 -14.53
CA ASN A 748 8.15 -13.32 -15.35
C ASN A 748 8.14 -12.49 -16.63
N LEU A 749 8.46 -11.19 -16.55
CA LEU A 749 8.55 -10.35 -17.73
C LEU A 749 9.65 -10.81 -18.67
N ARG A 750 10.84 -11.15 -18.16
CA ARG A 750 11.94 -11.67 -19.01
C ARG A 750 11.53 -12.96 -19.72
N ASP A 751 10.99 -13.93 -18.98
CA ASP A 751 10.50 -15.19 -19.55
C ASP A 751 9.42 -14.96 -20.62
N ALA A 752 8.50 -14.02 -20.38
CA ALA A 752 7.45 -13.67 -21.32
C ALA A 752 7.99 -12.94 -22.56
N LEU A 753 8.96 -12.04 -22.41
CA LEU A 753 9.60 -11.37 -23.54
C LEU A 753 10.37 -12.37 -24.42
N ASP A 754 11.04 -13.36 -23.84
CA ASP A 754 11.73 -14.40 -24.60
C ASP A 754 10.75 -15.20 -25.49
N GLU A 755 9.52 -15.43 -25.03
CA GLU A 755 8.49 -16.13 -25.79
C GLU A 755 7.77 -15.22 -26.81
N TYR A 756 7.42 -14.00 -26.44
CA TYR A 756 6.49 -13.14 -27.20
C TYR A 756 7.15 -12.02 -28.01
N LEU A 757 8.46 -11.82 -27.88
CA LEU A 757 9.20 -10.93 -28.75
C LEU A 757 9.42 -11.59 -30.12
N ARG A 758 9.35 -10.80 -31.20
CA ARG A 758 9.61 -11.29 -32.56
C ARG A 758 11.11 -11.41 -32.80
N LEU A 759 11.53 -12.42 -33.57
CA LEU A 759 12.92 -12.58 -34.00
C LEU A 759 13.45 -11.27 -34.61
N GLY A 760 14.64 -10.87 -34.16
CA GLY A 760 15.32 -9.66 -34.62
C GLY A 760 14.93 -8.38 -33.87
N LEU A 761 13.93 -8.41 -32.99
CA LEU A 761 13.67 -7.32 -32.05
C LEU A 761 14.45 -7.52 -30.74
N GLU A 762 14.76 -6.42 -30.06
CA GLU A 762 15.43 -6.41 -28.77
C GLU A 762 14.66 -5.50 -27.80
N ALA A 763 14.26 -6.04 -26.64
CA ALA A 763 13.50 -5.29 -25.65
C ALA A 763 14.41 -4.75 -24.53
N GLY A 764 14.33 -3.44 -24.25
CA GLY A 764 14.90 -2.82 -23.06
C GLY A 764 13.82 -2.57 -22.01
N VAL A 765 14.03 -3.03 -20.78
CA VAL A 765 13.10 -2.80 -19.66
C VAL A 765 13.57 -1.64 -18.80
N PHE A 766 12.72 -0.62 -18.65
CA PHE A 766 12.96 0.60 -17.90
C PHE A 766 11.94 0.73 -16.77
N LEU A 767 12.38 0.83 -15.53
CA LEU A 767 11.48 1.12 -14.42
C LEU A 767 11.40 2.64 -14.26
N VAL A 768 10.18 3.15 -14.25
CA VAL A 768 9.83 4.55 -14.04
C VAL A 768 9.53 4.68 -12.55
N ASN A 769 10.42 5.36 -11.83
CA ASN A 769 10.24 5.79 -10.45
C ASN A 769 9.98 7.29 -10.45
#